data_AF-A0AAD5IEC6-F1
#
_entry.id   AF-A0AAD5IEC6-F1
#
_cell.length_a   1.000
_cell.length_b   1.000
_cell.length_c   1.000
_cell.angle_alpha   90.00
_cell.angle_beta   90.00
_cell.angle_gamma   90.00
#
_symmetry.space_group_name_H-M   'P 1'
#
loop_
_entity.id
_entity.type
_entity.pdbx_description
1 polymer ?
#
loop_
_entity_poly.entity_id
_entity_poly.type
_entity_poly.pdbx_seq_one_letter_code
_entity_poly.pdbx_strand_id
1 'polypeptide(L)'
;MKMVSNSPLNLFQSFENINGLDISPVPIHFNTHGGRSLLPKPDTVTNSAAATSSRPAATTSSRPVGAVTFRPTAAIIPNQSTDQVIRDKRSLLLLVFVPRLNREEGNWTQIFGVDRTLRSDQLELGILVVNGMARQANTLFLEEWLRNNGGSSSNINSGNSNSLSSSARAIIQAWSDLRDSLQNQKFQLNHLQSLKALFNSRTSLHVADPQAKLLLSIISSRNLNLPPESCPLLFRLLYIWVRKSFKLSLVLTELAVEVLSKFFNSEFGDKRSPFLYAEGVLLLGALSFAPSVAEKSKLVCLELLCGLLEDDYRLVRSFEETIPDLLAGIAYAISSSVSVHYVRILDSLFGIWGKEDGLSASVSHGLMILHSVEWFISGFIRSSNIEKMEVVQKALESPKANYVPYALVMAAAGVLRASSRSVSSGQGLDTLSRLRISAENRMESIAHDLISKVEGFSSSGGDLSNCLLLQCFSLALARSGPVSSHGPLFLCLASGLLTEIFPLRKLYMKVFEYLRGSSNRLKLNEVKDHLESVLFKEAGVIAAVFCNQYVLVDEANKGIVENSLWNYCQDIYVGHRQVALLLRGRDDGLLGDLEKIAESAFLMVVVFALAVTKHRLNLKFSREAQMDTSVRILVSFSCLEYFRRVRLPEYMDTIRGVVVSVQENESAFVSFVESMPSYVDLTNGKDFSLLQKMEYIWSKDEVQTARILFYLRVIPTCIERVTAPVFRRVVAPIMFLYMGHPNEKVARASHSLFAGFISSGKESDQDVRVSLKEQLVFHYIKRSLEGYPGTTPFKGMASGVAALVRHLPAGSPATFYCIHSLVEKANELCNEAFTHKADVWKNWQGESEPCKEIFELLLRLISLVDIQVLPNLMKLLAQQIVKLPKDGQNLVLNELYSLVAESDDVTRKPTLVSWLQSLSYLCSQANSGGANFTGVGSAKDPASALTTESLNLNARL
;
A
#
# COMPACT_ATOMS: atom_id res chain seq x y z
N MET A 1 -19.93 -28.37 -38.07
CA MET A 1 -20.25 -27.06 -38.69
C MET A 1 -20.80 -26.12 -37.61
N LYS A 2 -19.94 -25.30 -37.00
CA LYS A 2 -20.25 -24.17 -36.11
C LYS A 2 -18.96 -23.34 -36.02
N MET A 3 -19.04 -22.02 -36.15
CA MET A 3 -17.84 -21.17 -36.08
C MET A 3 -17.39 -21.00 -34.62
N VAL A 4 -16.08 -20.98 -34.40
CA VAL A 4 -15.46 -20.49 -33.16
C VAL A 4 -14.87 -19.13 -33.46
N SER A 5 -15.44 -18.09 -32.84
CA SER A 5 -14.95 -16.72 -32.94
C SER A 5 -13.81 -16.50 -31.95
N ASN A 6 -12.58 -16.42 -32.44
CA ASN A 6 -11.43 -16.09 -31.61
C ASN A 6 -11.51 -14.64 -31.12
N SER A 7 -11.50 -14.46 -29.81
CA SER A 7 -11.40 -13.17 -29.11
C SER A 7 -10.34 -13.30 -27.98
N PRO A 8 -10.06 -12.27 -27.17
CA PRO A 8 -8.88 -11.45 -27.43
C PRO A 8 -7.73 -11.71 -26.45
N LEU A 9 -6.73 -12.50 -26.85
CA LEU A 9 -5.50 -12.71 -26.09
C LEU A 9 -4.35 -11.74 -26.46
N ASN A 10 -4.35 -11.17 -27.67
CA ASN A 10 -3.20 -10.41 -28.21
C ASN A 10 -3.18 -8.91 -27.87
N LEU A 11 -4.08 -8.41 -27.02
CA LEU A 11 -4.10 -6.99 -26.60
C LEU A 11 -3.41 -6.71 -25.25
N PHE A 12 -3.21 -7.74 -24.41
CA PHE A 12 -2.65 -7.56 -23.07
C PHE A 12 -1.12 -7.34 -23.03
N GLN A 13 -0.39 -7.62 -24.10
CA GLN A 13 1.05 -7.30 -24.21
C GLN A 13 1.35 -5.79 -24.11
N SER A 14 0.33 -4.93 -24.29
CA SER A 14 0.40 -3.48 -24.12
C SER A 14 0.80 -3.01 -22.71
N PHE A 15 0.73 -3.88 -21.70
CA PHE A 15 1.18 -3.59 -20.33
C PHE A 15 2.62 -4.04 -20.01
N GLU A 16 3.25 -4.87 -20.84
CA GLU A 16 4.49 -5.56 -20.45
C GLU A 16 5.71 -5.17 -21.30
N ASN A 17 5.56 -5.05 -22.63
CA ASN A 17 6.69 -4.88 -23.53
C ASN A 17 7.10 -3.42 -23.77
N ILE A 18 8.08 -2.96 -22.99
CA ILE A 18 8.99 -1.86 -23.39
C ILE A 18 10.40 -2.45 -23.50
N ASN A 19 10.71 -2.99 -24.70
CA ASN A 19 12.03 -3.16 -25.34
C ASN A 19 11.95 -4.34 -26.32
N GLY A 20 12.41 -4.13 -27.56
CA GLY A 20 12.54 -5.16 -28.59
C GLY A 20 11.23 -5.64 -29.24
N LEU A 21 11.05 -5.34 -30.53
CA LEU A 21 10.10 -6.04 -31.39
C LEU A 21 10.59 -5.93 -32.85
N ASP A 22 11.29 -6.94 -33.33
CA ASP A 22 11.35 -7.24 -34.75
C ASP A 22 9.98 -7.79 -35.19
N ILE A 23 9.47 -7.35 -36.34
CA ILE A 23 8.20 -7.80 -36.89
C ILE A 23 8.48 -8.53 -38.21
N SER A 24 8.52 -9.86 -38.14
CA SER A 24 8.60 -10.73 -39.33
C SER A 24 7.20 -11.02 -39.90
N PRO A 25 7.02 -11.07 -41.23
CA PRO A 25 5.72 -11.35 -41.86
C PRO A 25 5.38 -12.86 -41.87
N VAL A 26 4.08 -13.17 -41.79
CA VAL A 26 3.50 -14.52 -41.92
C VAL A 26 2.23 -14.41 -42.79
N PRO A 27 1.96 -15.31 -43.74
CA PRO A 27 1.34 -14.91 -45.02
C PRO A 27 -0.19 -14.99 -45.10
N ILE A 28 -0.73 -14.36 -46.15
CA ILE A 28 -2.14 -14.37 -46.53
C ILE A 28 -2.44 -15.60 -47.40
N HIS A 29 -3.37 -16.45 -46.97
CA HIS A 29 -3.97 -17.47 -47.86
C HIS A 29 -5.19 -16.89 -48.59
N PHE A 30 -5.03 -16.63 -49.90
CA PHE A 30 -6.17 -16.52 -50.80
C PHE A 30 -6.80 -17.89 -51.04
N ASN A 31 -8.11 -17.94 -51.21
CA ASN A 31 -8.79 -19.10 -51.78
C ASN A 31 -9.96 -18.63 -52.65
N THR A 32 -9.90 -18.94 -53.95
CA THR A 32 -10.81 -18.42 -54.97
C THR A 32 -11.76 -19.50 -55.47
N HIS A 33 -13.05 -19.17 -55.62
CA HIS A 33 -13.92 -19.53 -56.76
C HIS A 33 -15.33 -18.97 -56.50
N GLY A 34 -16.17 -18.86 -57.53
CA GLY A 34 -17.54 -18.35 -57.34
C GLY A 34 -18.48 -18.59 -58.51
N GLY A 35 -19.77 -18.34 -58.25
CA GLY A 35 -20.81 -18.10 -59.24
C GLY A 35 -21.50 -19.32 -59.87
N ARG A 36 -22.76 -19.56 -59.48
CA ARG A 36 -23.92 -19.32 -60.37
C ARG A 36 -25.26 -19.38 -59.63
N SER A 37 -26.31 -18.96 -60.34
CA SER A 37 -27.67 -18.67 -59.88
C SER A 37 -28.64 -19.86 -59.91
N LEU A 38 -29.74 -19.80 -59.14
CA LEU A 38 -31.13 -19.83 -59.67
C LEU A 38 -32.18 -19.56 -58.55
N LEU A 39 -33.44 -19.33 -58.95
CA LEU A 39 -34.64 -19.02 -58.15
C LEU A 39 -35.80 -19.99 -58.56
N PRO A 40 -37.01 -19.96 -57.97
CA PRO A 40 -37.36 -20.25 -56.56
C PRO A 40 -38.64 -21.16 -56.41
N LYS A 41 -39.21 -21.25 -55.18
CA LYS A 41 -40.62 -21.63 -54.83
C LYS A 41 -41.08 -23.11 -54.98
N PRO A 42 -42.22 -23.53 -54.36
CA PRO A 42 -42.92 -23.03 -53.14
C PRO A 42 -43.48 -24.14 -52.17
N ASP A 43 -44.26 -23.72 -51.16
CA ASP A 43 -45.33 -24.47 -50.41
C ASP A 43 -44.93 -25.63 -49.46
N THR A 44 -45.68 -26.03 -48.40
CA THR A 44 -46.97 -25.62 -47.76
C THR A 44 -46.84 -25.81 -46.19
N VAL A 45 -47.46 -25.01 -45.30
CA VAL A 45 -48.79 -25.19 -44.59
C VAL A 45 -48.92 -26.56 -43.86
N THR A 46 -49.24 -26.73 -42.55
CA THR A 46 -50.13 -26.00 -41.57
C THR A 46 -49.76 -26.26 -40.07
N ASN A 47 -50.29 -25.45 -39.14
CA ASN A 47 -51.00 -25.73 -37.85
C ASN A 47 -50.94 -27.14 -37.15
N SER A 48 -51.17 -27.33 -35.83
CA SER A 48 -51.27 -26.47 -34.62
C SER A 48 -51.67 -27.31 -33.37
N ALA A 49 -51.30 -26.90 -32.14
CA ALA A 49 -51.99 -27.20 -30.85
C ALA A 49 -52.20 -28.69 -30.42
N ALA A 50 -52.67 -29.03 -29.20
CA ALA A 50 -52.34 -28.55 -27.84
C ALA A 50 -52.87 -29.55 -26.77
N ALA A 51 -52.18 -29.66 -25.61
CA ALA A 51 -52.64 -30.31 -24.36
C ALA A 51 -52.94 -31.85 -24.45
N THR A 52 -53.18 -32.65 -23.38
CA THR A 52 -53.29 -32.42 -21.92
C THR A 52 -52.88 -33.70 -21.14
N SER A 53 -52.77 -33.64 -19.79
CA SER A 53 -53.19 -34.62 -18.75
C SER A 53 -53.46 -36.11 -19.12
N SER A 54 -53.11 -37.16 -18.34
CA SER A 54 -52.95 -37.27 -16.87
C SER A 54 -52.17 -38.51 -16.37
N ARG A 55 -51.81 -38.48 -15.07
CA ARG A 55 -51.50 -39.59 -14.11
C ARG A 55 -52.73 -40.51 -13.82
N PRO A 56 -52.70 -41.53 -12.92
CA PRO A 56 -51.61 -42.25 -12.22
C PRO A 56 -51.76 -43.81 -12.10
N ALA A 57 -50.79 -44.47 -11.42
CA ALA A 57 -50.95 -45.63 -10.49
C ALA A 57 -51.58 -46.99 -10.95
N ALA A 58 -51.36 -48.15 -10.28
CA ALA A 58 -50.27 -48.69 -9.44
C ALA A 58 -50.53 -50.20 -9.13
N THR A 59 -49.53 -50.93 -8.59
CA THR A 59 -49.65 -52.24 -7.85
C THR A 59 -50.16 -53.48 -8.67
N THR A 60 -49.90 -54.76 -8.36
CA THR A 60 -49.15 -55.46 -7.27
C THR A 60 -48.68 -56.87 -7.71
N SER A 61 -47.62 -57.42 -7.06
CA SER A 61 -47.31 -58.85 -6.74
C SER A 61 -47.77 -60.02 -7.65
N SER A 62 -46.99 -61.11 -7.85
CA SER A 62 -46.50 -61.98 -6.75
C SER A 62 -45.33 -62.95 -7.10
N ARG A 63 -45.01 -63.86 -6.15
CA ARG A 63 -43.84 -64.78 -5.97
C ARG A 63 -44.27 -66.26 -6.24
N PRO A 64 -43.52 -67.37 -5.90
CA PRO A 64 -42.22 -67.60 -5.20
C PRO A 64 -41.13 -68.24 -6.13
N VAL A 65 -40.17 -69.16 -5.85
CA VAL A 65 -39.76 -70.13 -4.78
C VAL A 65 -38.22 -70.34 -4.77
N GLY A 66 -37.63 -70.80 -3.64
CA GLY A 66 -36.27 -71.41 -3.53
C GLY A 66 -35.13 -70.41 -3.28
N ALA A 67 -34.47 -70.25 -2.11
CA ALA A 67 -34.04 -71.13 -0.99
C ALA A 67 -32.77 -71.95 -1.31
N VAL A 68 -31.72 -72.07 -0.47
CA VAL A 68 -31.68 -72.20 1.01
C VAL A 68 -30.43 -71.56 1.69
N THR A 69 -30.66 -70.73 2.73
CA THR A 69 -29.92 -70.34 3.99
C THR A 69 -28.37 -70.34 4.15
N PHE A 70 -27.72 -69.57 5.05
CA PHE A 70 -28.10 -68.72 6.23
C PHE A 70 -27.44 -67.29 6.12
N ARG A 71 -27.48 -66.26 7.02
CA ARG A 71 -27.83 -66.01 8.46
C ARG A 71 -26.80 -66.46 9.53
N PRO A 72 -26.75 -65.88 10.76
CA PRO A 72 -27.59 -64.82 11.41
C PRO A 72 -26.97 -63.39 11.36
N THR A 73 -27.71 -62.28 11.13
CA THR A 73 -28.43 -61.36 12.09
C THR A 73 -27.62 -60.87 13.31
N ALA A 74 -27.59 -59.57 13.69
CA ALA A 74 -28.14 -58.29 13.15
C ALA A 74 -27.37 -57.09 13.81
N ALA A 75 -27.74 -55.78 13.89
CA ALA A 75 -28.96 -54.98 13.60
C ALA A 75 -28.66 -53.44 13.54
N ILE A 76 -29.70 -52.60 13.34
CA ILE A 76 -29.82 -51.13 13.60
C ILE A 76 -29.19 -50.15 12.57
N ILE A 77 -29.85 -48.98 12.44
CA ILE A 77 -29.77 -47.89 11.44
C ILE A 77 -29.78 -46.56 12.24
N PRO A 78 -28.97 -45.51 11.94
CA PRO A 78 -29.38 -44.52 10.93
C PRO A 78 -28.30 -43.82 10.09
N ASN A 79 -28.75 -43.25 8.96
CA ASN A 79 -28.04 -42.21 8.22
C ASN A 79 -27.89 -40.93 9.05
N GLN A 80 -26.75 -40.25 8.97
CA GLN A 80 -26.68 -38.79 9.12
C GLN A 80 -25.78 -38.14 8.06
N SER A 81 -26.35 -37.11 7.42
CA SER A 81 -25.79 -36.06 6.56
C SER A 81 -24.32 -36.12 6.10
N THR A 82 -24.14 -36.19 4.77
CA THR A 82 -22.88 -35.97 4.03
C THR A 82 -22.33 -34.53 4.12
N ASP A 83 -22.95 -33.63 4.90
CA ASP A 83 -22.55 -32.23 5.06
C ASP A 83 -21.34 -32.03 5.99
N GLN A 84 -21.10 -32.94 6.94
CA GLN A 84 -20.07 -32.73 7.97
C GLN A 84 -18.64 -32.74 7.35
N VAL A 85 -18.38 -33.67 6.43
CA VAL A 85 -17.07 -33.83 5.75
C VAL A 85 -16.77 -32.67 4.78
N ILE A 86 -17.78 -31.89 4.39
CA ILE A 86 -17.63 -30.70 3.54
C ILE A 86 -17.34 -29.43 4.37
N ARG A 87 -17.61 -29.44 5.69
CA ARG A 87 -17.24 -28.35 6.60
C ARG A 87 -15.75 -28.38 6.98
N ASP A 88 -15.21 -29.54 7.37
CA ASP A 88 -13.80 -29.62 7.82
C ASP A 88 -12.77 -29.27 6.73
N LYS A 89 -13.11 -29.45 5.45
CA LYS A 89 -12.26 -28.99 4.32
C LYS A 89 -12.40 -27.50 3.98
N ARG A 90 -13.27 -26.74 4.65
CA ARG A 90 -13.34 -25.27 4.56
C ARG A 90 -12.61 -24.55 5.70
N SER A 91 -12.38 -25.23 6.82
CA SER A 91 -11.69 -24.66 8.01
C SER A 91 -10.16 -24.57 7.89
N LEU A 92 -9.57 -25.09 6.80
CA LEU A 92 -8.11 -25.21 6.61
C LEU A 92 -7.54 -24.30 5.50
N LEU A 93 -8.17 -23.15 5.28
CA LEU A 93 -7.70 -22.12 4.33
C LEU A 93 -7.24 -20.83 5.05
N LEU A 94 -6.42 -21.01 6.09
CA LEU A 94 -5.62 -19.95 6.69
C LEU A 94 -4.61 -19.43 5.65
N LEU A 95 -4.97 -18.34 4.96
CA LEU A 95 -4.13 -17.64 3.99
C LEU A 95 -2.99 -16.90 4.71
N VAL A 96 -1.93 -17.64 5.02
CA VAL A 96 -0.65 -17.09 5.47
C VAL A 96 0.00 -16.37 4.27
N PHE A 97 -0.38 -15.11 4.06
CA PHE A 97 0.23 -14.24 3.06
C PHE A 97 1.74 -14.09 3.34
N VAL A 98 2.56 -14.70 2.49
CA VAL A 98 4.01 -14.46 2.44
C VAL A 98 4.34 -14.06 1.01
N PRO A 99 4.76 -12.81 0.76
CA PRO A 99 5.26 -12.40 -0.54
C PRO A 99 6.47 -13.25 -0.94
N ARG A 100 6.37 -13.95 -2.08
CA ARG A 100 7.54 -14.57 -2.74
C ARG A 100 8.30 -13.47 -3.50
N LEU A 101 9.07 -12.67 -2.77
CA LEU A 101 10.04 -11.76 -3.36
C LEU A 101 11.26 -12.56 -3.86
N ASN A 102 11.46 -12.61 -5.17
CA ASN A 102 12.75 -13.00 -5.75
C ASN A 102 13.74 -11.83 -5.59
N ARG A 103 15.04 -12.15 -5.43
CA ARG A 103 16.13 -11.18 -5.61
C ARG A 103 16.09 -10.67 -7.06
N GLU A 104 16.27 -9.38 -7.32
CA GLU A 104 17.58 -8.70 -7.22
C GLU A 104 17.48 -7.21 -6.85
N GLU A 105 18.64 -6.60 -6.60
CA GLU A 105 18.92 -5.16 -6.35
C GLU A 105 18.07 -4.38 -5.31
N GLY A 106 18.72 -4.04 -4.18
CA GLY A 106 18.55 -2.71 -3.56
C GLY A 106 17.45 -2.49 -2.50
N ASN A 107 17.82 -2.71 -1.23
CA ASN A 107 17.49 -1.79 -0.12
C ASN A 107 16.02 -1.60 0.36
N TRP A 108 15.13 -2.60 0.26
CA TRP A 108 13.73 -2.49 0.77
C TRP A 108 13.32 -3.48 1.89
N THR A 109 14.26 -4.24 2.45
CA THR A 109 13.99 -5.25 3.52
C THR A 109 13.60 -4.66 4.88
N GLN A 110 13.59 -3.34 5.05
CA GLN A 110 13.19 -2.68 6.31
C GLN A 110 11.68 -2.45 6.47
N ILE A 111 10.89 -2.44 5.38
CA ILE A 111 9.43 -2.19 5.46
C ILE A 111 8.65 -3.47 5.78
N PHE A 112 9.16 -4.64 5.38
CA PHE A 112 8.55 -5.95 5.64
C PHE A 112 9.54 -6.87 6.36
N GLY A 113 9.68 -6.67 7.67
CA GLY A 113 10.59 -7.44 8.52
C GLY A 113 10.21 -8.91 8.63
N VAL A 114 10.76 -9.76 7.75
CA VAL A 114 10.56 -11.22 7.75
C VAL A 114 11.86 -11.92 8.12
N ASP A 115 11.99 -12.35 9.38
CA ASP A 115 13.01 -13.32 9.80
C ASP A 115 12.45 -14.75 9.69
N ARG A 116 13.24 -15.68 9.16
CA ARG A 116 12.84 -17.05 8.80
C ARG A 116 13.98 -18.04 9.00
N THR A 117 13.98 -18.75 10.12
CA THR A 117 14.91 -19.87 10.38
C THR A 117 14.20 -21.08 11.00
N LEU A 118 13.73 -22.00 10.17
CA LEU A 118 13.30 -23.35 10.57
C LEU A 118 14.10 -24.41 9.82
N ARG A 119 14.74 -25.30 10.58
CA ARG A 119 15.15 -26.65 10.19
C ARG A 119 14.94 -27.57 11.40
N SER A 120 14.68 -28.83 11.10
CA SER A 120 14.37 -29.88 12.07
C SER A 120 15.61 -30.74 12.39
N ASP A 121 15.41 -31.70 13.29
CA ASP A 121 16.17 -32.95 13.44
C ASP A 121 17.60 -32.88 14.00
N GLN A 122 17.71 -33.05 15.32
CA GLN A 122 18.33 -34.27 15.87
C GLN A 122 17.86 -34.54 17.32
N LEU A 123 18.15 -35.74 17.83
CA LEU A 123 17.49 -36.35 18.99
C LEU A 123 18.41 -36.52 20.22
N GLU A 124 17.74 -36.60 21.37
CA GLU A 124 18.10 -37.29 22.62
C GLU A 124 19.01 -36.69 23.72
N LEU A 125 18.51 -36.90 24.95
CA LEU A 125 19.18 -37.09 26.24
C LEU A 125 20.04 -35.96 26.86
N GLY A 126 19.38 -35.14 27.68
CA GLY A 126 20.02 -34.27 28.68
C GLY A 126 19.01 -33.48 29.52
N ILE A 127 18.53 -34.03 30.64
CA ILE A 127 17.56 -33.32 31.51
C ILE A 127 18.30 -32.33 32.42
N LEU A 128 18.13 -31.02 32.18
CA LEU A 128 18.11 -30.02 33.26
C LEU A 128 17.44 -28.70 32.83
N VAL A 129 16.76 -28.12 33.82
CA VAL A 129 15.81 -27.00 33.79
C VAL A 129 16.39 -25.70 33.21
N VAL A 130 15.51 -24.85 32.66
CA VAL A 130 15.78 -23.53 32.04
C VAL A 130 16.36 -23.59 30.62
N ASN A 131 15.50 -23.86 29.64
CA ASN A 131 15.37 -22.94 28.50
C ASN A 131 14.04 -23.12 27.76
N GLY A 132 13.39 -21.99 27.46
CA GLY A 132 12.04 -21.94 26.87
C GLY A 132 11.63 -20.50 26.57
N MET A 133 12.56 -19.68 26.10
CA MET A 133 12.31 -18.30 25.69
C MET A 133 11.90 -18.27 24.21
N ALA A 134 10.97 -17.39 23.86
CA ALA A 134 10.79 -16.99 22.46
C ALA A 134 12.10 -16.37 21.96
N ARG A 135 12.53 -16.74 20.74
CA ARG A 135 13.87 -16.43 20.22
C ARG A 135 14.15 -14.92 20.16
N GLN A 136 14.89 -14.41 21.14
CA GLN A 136 15.54 -13.09 21.15
C GLN A 136 16.67 -13.11 22.20
N ALA A 137 17.59 -12.14 22.12
CA ALA A 137 18.84 -12.15 22.89
C ALA A 137 18.63 -11.98 24.41
N ASN A 138 19.63 -12.42 25.19
CA ASN A 138 19.64 -12.62 26.65
C ASN A 138 19.28 -11.39 27.54
N THR A 139 18.02 -10.95 27.56
CA THR A 139 17.52 -9.97 28.55
C THR A 139 17.10 -10.67 29.85
N LEU A 140 17.94 -10.60 30.87
CA LEU A 140 17.69 -11.17 32.22
C LEU A 140 16.67 -10.36 33.04
N PHE A 141 16.51 -9.08 32.68
CA PHE A 141 15.75 -8.06 33.37
C PHE A 141 14.47 -7.71 32.59
N LEU A 142 13.34 -7.61 33.28
CA LEU A 142 12.03 -7.38 32.65
C LEU A 142 11.87 -5.92 32.21
N GLU A 143 12.35 -4.98 33.02
CA GLU A 143 12.34 -3.55 32.76
C GLU A 143 13.18 -3.17 31.54
N GLU A 144 14.27 -3.90 31.28
CA GLU A 144 15.12 -3.74 30.09
C GLU A 144 14.40 -4.25 28.83
N TRP A 145 13.71 -5.40 28.94
CA TRP A 145 12.88 -5.94 27.86
C TRP A 145 11.65 -5.05 27.57
N LEU A 146 10.99 -4.49 28.59
CA LEU A 146 9.89 -3.53 28.43
C LEU A 146 10.37 -2.23 27.78
N ARG A 147 11.54 -1.71 28.18
CA ARG A 147 12.14 -0.50 27.57
C ARG A 147 12.45 -0.71 26.08
N ASN A 148 13.00 -1.88 25.72
CA ASN A 148 13.31 -2.23 24.33
C ASN A 148 12.06 -2.49 23.45
N ASN A 149 10.98 -3.04 24.02
CA ASN A 149 9.74 -3.33 23.28
C ASN A 149 8.68 -2.21 23.36
N GLY A 150 8.87 -1.23 24.25
CA GLY A 150 8.00 -0.06 24.38
C GLY A 150 8.04 0.90 23.19
N GLY A 151 8.85 0.62 22.16
CA GLY A 151 8.76 1.29 20.86
C GLY A 151 9.28 2.73 20.80
N SER A 152 9.64 3.33 21.93
CA SER A 152 10.38 4.59 21.99
C SER A 152 11.78 4.43 21.39
N SER A 153 11.92 4.63 20.07
CA SER A 153 13.23 4.79 19.42
C SER A 153 13.82 6.17 19.72
N SER A 154 14.00 6.47 21.00
CA SER A 154 14.87 7.54 21.45
C SER A 154 16.28 7.22 20.94
N ASN A 155 16.84 8.07 20.08
CA ASN A 155 18.23 7.98 19.62
C ASN A 155 19.22 8.40 20.73
N ILE A 156 19.02 7.87 21.94
CA ILE A 156 20.08 7.73 22.95
C ILE A 156 21.07 6.75 22.34
N ASN A 157 22.13 7.29 21.73
CA ASN A 157 23.16 6.53 21.05
C ASN A 157 23.70 5.40 21.95
N SER A 158 23.32 4.16 21.64
CA SER A 158 23.94 2.96 22.23
C SER A 158 25.43 2.85 21.87
N GLY A 159 25.90 3.62 20.88
CA GLY A 159 27.31 3.85 20.56
C GLY A 159 27.87 5.22 20.95
N ASN A 160 27.18 6.05 21.75
CA ASN A 160 27.72 7.37 22.16
C ASN A 160 27.18 7.92 23.50
N SER A 161 26.85 7.03 24.45
CA SER A 161 27.24 7.32 25.83
C SER A 161 28.63 6.70 26.03
N ASN A 162 29.57 7.45 26.59
CA ASN A 162 30.87 6.90 26.97
C ASN A 162 30.70 6.02 28.21
N SER A 163 30.18 4.81 28.00
CA SER A 163 30.27 3.69 28.93
C SER A 163 31.72 3.21 28.98
N LEU A 164 32.57 4.06 29.56
CA LEU A 164 33.91 3.71 30.04
C LEU A 164 33.79 2.38 30.77
N SER A 165 34.34 1.33 30.18
CA SER A 165 34.26 -0.02 30.72
C SER A 165 34.98 -0.02 32.07
N SER A 166 34.18 0.01 33.14
CA SER A 166 34.64 0.11 34.51
C SER A 166 35.56 -1.07 34.79
N SER A 167 36.87 -0.80 34.81
CA SER A 167 37.86 -1.85 35.04
C SER A 167 37.51 -2.62 36.31
N ALA A 168 37.78 -3.93 36.35
CA ALA A 168 37.46 -4.75 37.52
C ALA A 168 38.08 -4.16 38.81
N ARG A 169 39.23 -3.47 38.70
CA ARG A 169 39.86 -2.69 39.78
C ARG A 169 38.95 -1.56 40.29
N ALA A 170 38.30 -0.80 39.41
CA ALA A 170 37.38 0.27 39.81
C ALA A 170 36.10 -0.28 40.48
N ILE A 171 35.57 -1.43 40.01
CA ILE A 171 34.45 -2.11 40.66
C ILE A 171 34.84 -2.60 42.06
N ILE A 172 36.02 -3.20 42.21
CA ILE A 172 36.55 -3.64 43.51
C ILE A 172 36.77 -2.45 44.45
N GLN A 173 37.38 -1.37 43.97
CA GLN A 173 37.62 -0.15 44.75
C GLN A 173 36.29 0.45 45.25
N ALA A 174 35.28 0.54 44.38
CA ALA A 174 33.97 1.05 44.78
C ALA A 174 33.29 0.21 45.90
N TRP A 175 33.56 -1.10 45.96
CA TRP A 175 33.11 -1.95 47.07
C TRP A 175 33.96 -1.84 48.35
N SER A 176 35.22 -1.40 48.28
CA SER A 176 35.97 -0.99 49.49
C SER A 176 35.53 0.37 50.00
N ASP A 177 35.39 1.38 49.14
CA ASP A 177 34.98 2.73 49.55
C ASP A 177 33.63 2.71 50.31
N LEU A 178 32.69 1.88 49.85
CA LEU A 178 31.40 1.68 50.53
C LEU A 178 31.51 0.96 51.86
N ARG A 179 32.47 0.03 52.02
CA ARG A 179 32.76 -0.62 53.31
C ARG A 179 33.36 0.39 54.29
N ASP A 180 34.27 1.22 53.82
CA ASP A 180 34.96 2.22 54.61
C ASP A 180 33.99 3.32 55.06
N SER A 181 32.95 3.64 54.26
CA SER A 181 31.86 4.54 54.66
C SER A 181 31.12 4.08 55.93
N LEU A 182 30.91 2.76 56.07
CA LEU A 182 30.23 2.15 57.22
C LEU A 182 31.17 2.02 58.43
N GLN A 183 32.45 1.69 58.22
CA GLN A 183 33.46 1.63 59.28
C GLN A 183 33.73 3.00 59.91
N ASN A 184 33.84 4.04 59.09
CA ASN A 184 34.10 5.41 59.54
C ASN A 184 32.83 6.20 59.93
N GLN A 185 31.65 5.57 59.85
CA GLN A 185 30.32 6.17 60.08
C GLN A 185 30.10 7.52 59.37
N LYS A 186 30.62 7.67 58.15
CA LYS A 186 30.52 8.91 57.35
C LYS A 186 30.28 8.60 55.88
N PHE A 187 29.18 9.12 55.35
CA PHE A 187 28.92 9.12 53.91
C PHE A 187 29.48 10.42 53.29
N GLN A 188 30.14 10.30 52.14
CA GLN A 188 30.88 11.39 51.49
C GLN A 188 30.69 11.32 49.96
N LEU A 189 31.09 12.37 49.24
CA LEU A 189 30.84 12.51 47.80
C LEU A 189 31.56 11.44 46.96
N ASN A 190 32.74 10.99 47.38
CA ASN A 190 33.43 9.82 46.82
C ASN A 190 32.59 8.54 46.93
N HIS A 191 31.94 8.28 48.08
CA HIS A 191 31.09 7.10 48.25
C HIS A 191 29.86 7.13 47.32
N LEU A 192 29.32 8.32 47.03
CA LEU A 192 28.28 8.51 46.01
C LEU A 192 28.81 8.30 44.58
N GLN A 193 30.04 8.74 44.27
CA GLN A 193 30.69 8.43 42.99
C GLN A 193 30.92 6.92 42.83
N SER A 194 31.30 6.22 43.89
CA SER A 194 31.47 4.76 43.91
C SER A 194 30.13 4.01 43.72
N LEU A 195 29.02 4.49 44.29
CA LEU A 195 27.68 3.99 43.93
C LEU A 195 27.36 4.20 42.44
N LYS A 196 27.63 5.40 41.90
CA LYS A 196 27.39 5.70 40.48
C LYS A 196 28.26 4.85 39.55
N ALA A 197 29.50 4.55 39.93
CA ALA A 197 30.37 3.62 39.20
C ALA A 197 29.82 2.18 39.18
N LEU A 198 29.34 1.67 40.32
CA LEU A 198 28.70 0.34 40.39
C LEU A 198 27.39 0.29 39.59
N PHE A 199 26.57 1.34 39.66
CA PHE A 199 25.33 1.46 38.88
C PHE A 199 25.59 1.52 37.36
N ASN A 200 26.61 2.25 36.92
CA ASN A 200 27.04 2.26 35.52
C ASN A 200 27.55 0.88 35.05
N SER A 201 27.96 0.01 35.99
CA SER A 201 28.39 -1.37 35.74
C SER A 201 27.25 -2.39 35.73
N ARG A 202 25.98 -1.99 35.93
CA ARG A 202 24.82 -2.86 36.21
C ARG A 202 24.61 -4.08 35.31
N THR A 203 24.94 -3.96 34.02
CA THR A 203 24.79 -5.05 33.03
C THR A 203 25.74 -6.21 33.33
N SER A 204 27.02 -5.93 33.58
CA SER A 204 28.05 -6.93 33.90
C SER A 204 28.11 -7.30 35.40
N LEU A 205 27.69 -6.40 36.29
CA LEU A 205 27.80 -6.58 37.73
C LEU A 205 27.00 -7.79 38.26
N HIS A 206 27.64 -8.60 39.10
CA HIS A 206 26.98 -9.57 39.98
C HIS A 206 27.16 -9.10 41.43
N VAL A 207 26.07 -9.05 42.20
CA VAL A 207 26.08 -8.68 43.61
C VAL A 207 25.83 -9.94 44.43
N ALA A 208 26.72 -10.26 45.37
CA ALA A 208 26.65 -11.45 46.22
C ALA A 208 26.22 -11.09 47.66
N ASP A 209 25.80 -12.08 48.44
CA ASP A 209 25.31 -11.92 49.83
C ASP A 209 26.19 -11.02 50.74
N PRO A 210 27.54 -11.08 50.73
CA PRO A 210 28.34 -10.16 51.54
C PRO A 210 28.22 -8.68 51.13
N GLN A 211 27.99 -8.41 49.84
CA GLN A 211 27.75 -7.06 49.30
C GLN A 211 26.32 -6.62 49.58
N ALA A 212 25.33 -7.49 49.42
CA ALA A 212 23.94 -7.20 49.81
C ALA A 212 23.82 -6.90 51.31
N LYS A 213 24.53 -7.65 52.17
CA LYS A 213 24.62 -7.36 53.61
C LYS A 213 25.24 -5.99 53.90
N LEU A 214 26.27 -5.58 53.15
CA LEU A 214 26.85 -4.24 53.25
C LEU A 214 25.83 -3.15 52.87
N LEU A 215 25.13 -3.30 51.73
CA LEU A 215 24.10 -2.36 51.28
C LEU A 215 22.98 -2.21 52.32
N LEU A 216 22.46 -3.32 52.86
CA LEU A 216 21.44 -3.31 53.92
C LEU A 216 21.95 -2.65 55.21
N SER A 217 23.22 -2.87 55.57
CA SER A 217 23.84 -2.24 56.75
C SER A 217 23.98 -0.72 56.59
N ILE A 218 24.25 -0.24 55.36
CA ILE A 218 24.28 1.19 55.03
C ILE A 218 22.88 1.80 55.12
N ILE A 219 21.86 1.15 54.54
CA ILE A 219 20.45 1.60 54.60
C ILE A 219 19.92 1.61 56.06
N SER A 220 20.35 0.67 56.90
CA SER A 220 19.93 0.56 58.30
C SER A 220 20.58 1.58 59.24
N SER A 221 21.64 2.27 58.80
CA SER A 221 22.50 3.04 59.68
C SER A 221 22.00 4.47 59.87
N ARG A 222 21.27 4.70 60.96
CA ARG A 222 20.79 6.03 61.39
C ARG A 222 21.89 7.08 61.59
N ASN A 223 23.16 6.66 61.67
CA ASN A 223 24.31 7.56 61.79
C ASN A 223 24.83 8.04 60.42
N LEU A 224 24.33 7.51 59.30
CA LEU A 224 24.73 7.88 57.94
C LEU A 224 23.68 8.80 57.30
N ASN A 225 23.99 10.10 57.22
CA ASN A 225 23.22 11.06 56.42
C ASN A 225 23.44 10.79 54.92
N LEU A 226 22.68 9.85 54.36
CA LEU A 226 22.69 9.52 52.93
C LEU A 226 22.07 10.64 52.09
N PRO A 227 22.77 11.20 51.08
CA PRO A 227 22.17 12.06 50.07
C PRO A 227 21.01 11.34 49.35
N PRO A 228 19.92 12.03 48.96
CA PRO A 228 18.73 11.40 48.39
C PRO A 228 19.00 10.60 47.10
N GLU A 229 20.00 11.03 46.30
CA GLU A 229 20.49 10.30 45.13
C GLU A 229 21.05 8.88 45.43
N SER A 230 21.43 8.61 46.69
CA SER A 230 22.07 7.35 47.09
C SER A 230 21.07 6.20 47.17
N CYS A 231 19.87 6.47 47.70
CA CYS A 231 18.89 5.42 48.00
C CYS A 231 18.39 4.66 46.74
N PRO A 232 18.06 5.31 45.60
CA PRO A 232 17.73 4.60 44.36
C PRO A 232 18.87 3.70 43.87
N LEU A 233 20.12 4.15 43.97
CA LEU A 233 21.29 3.38 43.55
C LEU A 233 21.51 2.15 44.44
N LEU A 234 21.34 2.31 45.76
CA LEU A 234 21.38 1.20 46.73
C LEU A 234 20.25 0.18 46.45
N PHE A 235 19.04 0.65 46.15
CA PHE A 235 17.91 -0.21 45.79
C PHE A 235 18.15 -0.98 44.48
N ARG A 236 18.69 -0.33 43.43
CA ARG A 236 19.05 -1.05 42.19
C ARG A 236 20.08 -2.15 42.43
N LEU A 237 21.09 -1.90 43.27
CA LEU A 237 22.11 -2.90 43.60
C LEU A 237 21.53 -4.08 44.39
N LEU A 238 20.56 -3.85 45.27
CA LEU A 238 19.80 -4.93 45.93
C LEU A 238 18.88 -5.68 44.95
N TYR A 239 18.24 -4.99 44.01
CA TYR A 239 17.44 -5.62 42.95
C TYR A 239 18.30 -6.52 42.06
N ILE A 240 19.51 -6.07 41.69
CA ILE A 240 20.49 -6.88 40.94
C ILE A 240 20.89 -8.14 41.74
N TRP A 241 21.11 -8.04 43.06
CA TRP A 241 21.31 -9.21 43.93
C TRP A 241 20.13 -10.19 43.87
N VAL A 242 18.90 -9.70 44.06
CA VAL A 242 17.68 -10.54 44.06
C VAL A 242 17.44 -11.22 42.70
N ARG A 243 17.78 -10.57 41.58
CA ARG A 243 17.51 -11.10 40.23
C ARG A 243 18.63 -11.94 39.62
N LYS A 244 19.90 -11.70 39.96
CA LYS A 244 21.06 -12.47 39.42
C LYS A 244 21.53 -13.60 40.34
N SER A 245 21.20 -13.61 41.63
CA SER A 245 21.66 -14.65 42.56
C SER A 245 20.97 -15.99 42.31
N PHE A 246 21.75 -17.04 42.01
CA PHE A 246 21.24 -18.41 41.83
C PHE A 246 20.57 -19.01 43.07
N LYS A 247 20.94 -18.55 44.27
CA LYS A 247 20.37 -18.95 45.55
C LYS A 247 20.56 -17.84 46.58
N LEU A 248 19.51 -17.11 46.93
CA LEU A 248 19.56 -16.11 48.01
C LEU A 248 19.64 -16.82 49.38
N SER A 249 20.38 -16.24 50.33
CA SER A 249 20.21 -16.59 51.75
C SER A 249 18.86 -16.11 52.28
N LEU A 250 18.09 -17.04 52.87
CA LEU A 250 16.81 -16.74 53.50
C LEU A 250 16.96 -15.67 54.59
N VAL A 251 17.91 -15.85 55.52
CA VAL A 251 18.18 -14.93 56.63
C VAL A 251 18.53 -13.53 56.13
N LEU A 252 19.30 -13.43 55.04
CA LEU A 252 19.65 -12.14 54.46
C LEU A 252 18.45 -11.47 53.77
N THR A 253 17.53 -12.27 53.23
CA THR A 253 16.32 -11.74 52.57
C THR A 253 15.25 -11.34 53.58
N GLU A 254 15.12 -12.05 54.70
CA GLU A 254 14.29 -11.63 55.84
C GLU A 254 14.79 -10.32 56.44
N LEU A 255 16.11 -10.18 56.63
CA LEU A 255 16.74 -8.91 57.00
C LEU A 255 16.47 -7.81 55.95
N ALA A 256 16.51 -8.13 54.65
CA ALA A 256 16.21 -7.16 53.60
C ALA A 256 14.78 -6.61 53.72
N VAL A 257 13.80 -7.49 53.95
CA VAL A 257 12.38 -7.09 54.11
C VAL A 257 12.15 -6.32 55.41
N GLU A 258 12.81 -6.69 56.51
CA GLU A 258 12.74 -5.92 57.77
C GLU A 258 13.31 -4.50 57.62
N VAL A 259 14.46 -4.36 56.97
CA VAL A 259 15.14 -3.08 56.71
C VAL A 259 14.32 -2.20 55.76
N LEU A 260 13.79 -2.76 54.67
CA LEU A 260 12.92 -2.04 53.74
C LEU A 260 11.62 -1.61 54.42
N SER A 261 10.98 -2.48 55.22
CA SER A 261 9.77 -2.13 55.97
C SER A 261 10.01 -0.96 56.93
N LYS A 262 11.14 -0.94 57.66
CA LYS A 262 11.55 0.19 58.50
C LYS A 262 11.78 1.46 57.68
N PHE A 263 12.46 1.35 56.54
CA PHE A 263 12.74 2.49 55.66
C PHE A 263 11.46 3.12 55.09
N PHE A 264 10.57 2.32 54.51
CA PHE A 264 9.30 2.81 53.95
C PHE A 264 8.39 3.43 55.02
N ASN A 265 8.37 2.87 56.23
CA ASN A 265 7.55 3.38 57.34
C ASN A 265 8.14 4.59 58.08
N SER A 266 9.40 5.01 57.84
CA SER A 266 10.03 6.09 58.65
C SER A 266 10.97 7.06 57.93
N GLU A 267 11.56 6.72 56.78
CA GLU A 267 12.48 7.61 56.04
C GLU A 267 12.01 7.97 54.63
N PHE A 268 11.03 7.24 54.08
CA PHE A 268 10.58 7.45 52.71
C PHE A 268 9.86 8.78 52.50
N GLY A 269 9.11 9.26 53.50
CA GLY A 269 8.41 10.56 53.46
C GLY A 269 9.36 11.74 53.25
N ASP A 270 10.49 11.76 53.96
CA ASP A 270 11.49 12.84 53.89
C ASP A 270 12.38 12.75 52.63
N LYS A 271 12.41 11.60 51.96
CA LYS A 271 13.33 11.28 50.84
C LYS A 271 12.59 11.04 49.51
N ARG A 272 11.32 11.46 49.41
CA ARG A 272 10.45 11.27 48.23
C ARG A 272 11.12 11.74 46.94
N SER A 273 11.32 10.79 46.02
CA SER A 273 11.76 11.07 44.65
C SER A 273 11.22 10.00 43.68
N PRO A 274 11.01 10.31 42.39
CA PRO A 274 10.43 9.36 41.42
C PRO A 274 11.31 8.12 41.22
N PHE A 275 12.63 8.30 41.22
CA PHE A 275 13.59 7.21 41.13
C PHE A 275 13.53 6.28 42.34
N LEU A 276 13.41 6.82 43.57
CA LEU A 276 13.31 6.01 44.78
C LEU A 276 11.99 5.24 44.83
N TYR A 277 10.90 5.85 44.33
CA TYR A 277 9.61 5.22 44.17
C TYR A 277 9.67 4.03 43.19
N ALA A 278 10.17 4.25 41.97
CA ALA A 278 10.22 3.22 40.94
C ALA A 278 11.17 2.06 41.30
N GLU A 279 12.38 2.35 41.80
CA GLU A 279 13.31 1.33 42.30
C GLU A 279 12.76 0.60 43.53
N GLY A 280 11.96 1.29 44.37
CA GLY A 280 11.26 0.70 45.51
C GLY A 280 10.23 -0.34 45.08
N VAL A 281 9.33 0.01 44.15
CA VAL A 281 8.33 -0.92 43.60
C VAL A 281 9.01 -2.06 42.83
N LEU A 282 10.09 -1.80 42.09
CA LEU A 282 10.87 -2.82 41.40
C LEU A 282 11.50 -3.84 42.38
N LEU A 283 12.11 -3.35 43.46
CA LEU A 283 12.76 -4.19 44.48
C LEU A 283 11.74 -5.00 45.30
N LEU A 284 10.65 -4.38 45.78
CA LEU A 284 9.58 -5.07 46.50
C LEU A 284 8.88 -6.12 45.63
N GLY A 285 8.63 -5.78 44.35
CA GLY A 285 8.10 -6.71 43.35
C GLY A 285 9.02 -7.92 43.17
N ALA A 286 10.31 -7.69 42.94
CA ALA A 286 11.30 -8.76 42.78
C ALA A 286 11.44 -9.67 44.01
N LEU A 287 11.42 -9.09 45.22
CA LEU A 287 11.44 -9.84 46.49
C LEU A 287 10.19 -10.68 46.68
N SER A 288 9.01 -10.17 46.30
CA SER A 288 7.76 -10.92 46.36
C SER A 288 7.68 -12.07 45.33
N PHE A 289 8.35 -11.91 44.18
CA PHE A 289 8.45 -12.91 43.11
C PHE A 289 9.48 -14.01 43.41
N ALA A 290 10.56 -13.68 44.10
CA ALA A 290 11.68 -14.60 44.32
C ALA A 290 11.23 -15.90 45.04
N PRO A 291 11.54 -17.10 44.49
CA PRO A 291 10.98 -18.35 44.99
C PRO A 291 11.50 -18.71 46.39
N SER A 292 12.75 -18.34 46.70
CA SER A 292 13.44 -18.61 47.97
C SER A 292 12.97 -17.76 49.16
N VAL A 293 12.00 -16.86 48.98
CA VAL A 293 11.52 -15.93 50.02
C VAL A 293 10.29 -16.49 50.71
N ALA A 294 10.32 -16.49 52.05
CA ALA A 294 9.22 -16.95 52.90
C ALA A 294 7.94 -16.15 52.65
N GLU A 295 6.79 -16.82 52.72
CA GLU A 295 5.49 -16.23 52.34
C GLU A 295 5.09 -15.03 53.22
N LYS A 296 5.41 -15.06 54.51
CA LYS A 296 5.25 -13.90 55.41
C LYS A 296 6.02 -12.68 54.91
N SER A 297 7.25 -12.87 54.44
CA SER A 297 8.10 -11.79 53.91
C SER A 297 7.63 -11.32 52.53
N LYS A 298 7.08 -12.23 51.71
CA LYS A 298 6.37 -11.86 50.46
C LYS A 298 5.13 -11.00 50.74
N LEU A 299 4.30 -11.38 51.71
CA LEU A 299 3.12 -10.59 52.14
C LEU A 299 3.51 -9.18 52.59
N VAL A 300 4.55 -9.03 53.41
CA VAL A 300 5.06 -7.70 53.81
C VAL A 300 5.52 -6.88 52.59
N CYS A 301 6.22 -7.50 51.63
CA CYS A 301 6.60 -6.79 50.39
C CYS A 301 5.39 -6.36 49.56
N LEU A 302 4.35 -7.20 49.47
CA LEU A 302 3.15 -6.91 48.69
C LEU A 302 2.30 -5.80 49.34
N GLU A 303 2.15 -5.78 50.66
CA GLU A 303 1.41 -4.69 51.33
C GLU A 303 2.13 -3.34 51.25
N LEU A 304 3.46 -3.33 51.43
CA LEU A 304 4.27 -2.12 51.23
C LEU A 304 4.18 -1.62 49.77
N LEU A 305 4.15 -2.53 48.80
CA LEU A 305 4.00 -2.22 47.38
C LEU A 305 2.59 -1.67 47.08
N CYS A 306 1.53 -2.19 47.70
CA CYS A 306 0.19 -1.62 47.59
C CYS A 306 0.14 -0.19 48.14
N GLY A 307 0.69 0.07 49.33
CA GLY A 307 0.74 1.42 49.90
C GLY A 307 1.44 2.43 48.97
N LEU A 308 2.57 2.05 48.36
CA LEU A 308 3.23 2.89 47.36
C LEU A 308 2.35 3.17 46.13
N LEU A 309 1.63 2.17 45.62
CA LEU A 309 0.75 2.34 44.45
C LEU A 309 -0.52 3.15 44.77
N GLU A 310 -1.02 3.06 46.00
CA GLU A 310 -2.27 3.71 46.44
C GLU A 310 -2.02 5.16 46.88
N ASP A 311 -0.98 5.45 47.66
CA ASP A 311 -0.74 6.77 48.27
C ASP A 311 0.10 7.73 47.40
N ASP A 312 1.15 7.24 46.73
CA ASP A 312 2.25 8.08 46.19
C ASP A 312 2.40 8.09 44.66
N TYR A 313 1.42 7.55 43.92
CA TYR A 313 1.42 7.51 42.44
C TYR A 313 1.62 8.88 41.75
N ARG A 314 1.30 9.99 42.45
CA ARG A 314 1.50 11.37 41.96
C ARG A 314 2.96 11.68 41.63
N LEU A 315 3.93 11.01 42.25
CA LEU A 315 5.36 11.25 42.02
C LEU A 315 5.80 10.83 40.60
N VAL A 316 5.18 9.79 40.04
CA VAL A 316 5.63 9.13 38.79
C VAL A 316 5.46 10.04 37.56
N ARG A 317 4.47 10.95 37.57
CA ARG A 317 4.20 11.93 36.50
C ARG A 317 5.42 12.75 36.10
N SER A 318 6.40 12.91 36.99
CA SER A 318 7.58 13.75 36.78
C SER A 318 8.76 13.06 36.07
N PHE A 319 8.72 11.74 35.81
CA PHE A 319 9.85 11.06 35.15
C PHE A 319 9.49 9.80 34.32
N GLU A 320 9.14 10.01 33.04
CA GLU A 320 8.70 8.93 32.12
C GLU A 320 9.72 7.79 31.95
N GLU A 321 11.03 8.06 32.07
CA GLU A 321 12.07 7.03 31.92
C GLU A 321 12.00 5.91 32.98
N THR A 322 11.28 6.11 34.08
CA THR A 322 11.13 5.11 35.17
C THR A 322 9.92 4.18 35.02
N ILE A 323 9.04 4.43 34.04
CA ILE A 323 7.83 3.63 33.80
C ILE A 323 8.14 2.14 33.50
N PRO A 324 9.20 1.76 32.75
CA PRO A 324 9.56 0.35 32.55
C PRO A 324 9.94 -0.35 33.86
N ASP A 325 10.60 0.35 34.78
CA ASP A 325 11.04 -0.17 36.08
C ASP A 325 9.84 -0.37 37.02
N LEU A 326 8.91 0.60 37.05
CA LEU A 326 7.64 0.51 37.77
C LEU A 326 6.78 -0.67 37.28
N LEU A 327 6.58 -0.80 35.96
CA LEU A 327 5.76 -1.86 35.36
C LEU A 327 6.37 -3.26 35.56
N ALA A 328 7.70 -3.38 35.53
CA ALA A 328 8.37 -4.63 35.87
C ALA A 328 8.16 -5.02 37.35
N GLY A 329 8.25 -4.06 38.28
CA GLY A 329 7.93 -4.29 39.69
C GLY A 329 6.51 -4.79 39.92
N ILE A 330 5.52 -4.13 39.29
CA ILE A 330 4.12 -4.55 39.32
C ILE A 330 3.92 -5.96 38.73
N ALA A 331 4.54 -6.25 37.57
CA ALA A 331 4.44 -7.56 36.93
C ALA A 331 5.08 -8.69 37.77
N TYR A 332 6.21 -8.43 38.43
CA TYR A 332 6.81 -9.35 39.39
C TYR A 332 5.88 -9.60 40.60
N ALA A 333 5.27 -8.56 41.16
CA ALA A 333 4.33 -8.67 42.28
C ALA A 333 3.08 -9.49 41.93
N ILE A 334 2.48 -9.20 40.76
CA ILE A 334 1.39 -9.98 40.15
C ILE A 334 1.78 -11.46 40.01
N SER A 335 3.02 -11.73 39.58
CA SER A 335 3.59 -13.09 39.43
C SER A 335 4.09 -13.77 40.71
N SER A 336 3.93 -13.17 41.90
CA SER A 336 4.29 -13.82 43.18
C SER A 336 3.58 -15.16 43.38
N SER A 337 4.15 -16.04 44.22
CA SER A 337 3.46 -17.26 44.67
C SER A 337 2.21 -16.98 45.53
N VAL A 338 2.10 -15.77 46.08
CA VAL A 338 0.99 -15.34 46.96
C VAL A 338 -0.10 -14.59 46.17
N SER A 339 -1.36 -14.71 46.60
CA SER A 339 -2.54 -14.12 45.95
C SER A 339 -3.26 -13.01 46.74
N VAL A 340 -3.00 -12.85 48.04
CA VAL A 340 -3.79 -12.00 48.97
C VAL A 340 -3.98 -10.55 48.49
N HIS A 341 -2.94 -9.92 47.95
CA HIS A 341 -2.97 -8.52 47.51
C HIS A 341 -3.15 -8.37 45.98
N TYR A 342 -3.33 -9.49 45.27
CA TYR A 342 -3.30 -9.54 43.80
C TYR A 342 -4.34 -8.62 43.15
N VAL A 343 -5.54 -8.54 43.72
CA VAL A 343 -6.61 -7.66 43.22
C VAL A 343 -6.19 -6.19 43.31
N ARG A 344 -5.73 -5.70 44.48
CA ARG A 344 -5.27 -4.30 44.68
C ARG A 344 -4.16 -3.91 43.69
N ILE A 345 -3.23 -4.81 43.42
CA ILE A 345 -2.10 -4.56 42.51
C ILE A 345 -2.58 -4.52 41.04
N LEU A 346 -3.52 -5.41 40.65
CA LEU A 346 -4.13 -5.40 39.32
C LEU A 346 -5.04 -4.18 39.11
N ASP A 347 -5.82 -3.80 40.13
CA ASP A 347 -6.62 -2.57 40.14
C ASP A 347 -5.73 -1.33 39.94
N SER A 348 -4.58 -1.31 40.60
CA SER A 348 -3.58 -0.24 40.49
C SER A 348 -3.00 -0.17 39.08
N LEU A 349 -2.61 -1.32 38.49
CA LEU A 349 -2.08 -1.39 37.12
C LEU A 349 -3.01 -0.75 36.07
N PHE A 350 -4.33 -0.79 36.28
CA PHE A 350 -5.31 -0.15 35.37
C PHE A 350 -5.76 1.24 35.84
N GLY A 351 -5.60 1.58 37.13
CA GLY A 351 -6.05 2.83 37.76
C GLY A 351 -4.99 3.91 38.01
N ILE A 352 -3.73 3.72 37.61
CA ILE A 352 -2.66 4.75 37.66
C ILE A 352 -2.69 5.74 36.47
N TRP A 353 -3.38 5.38 35.39
CA TRP A 353 -3.45 6.16 34.16
C TRP A 353 -4.56 7.21 34.20
N GLY A 354 -4.43 8.31 33.45
CA GLY A 354 -5.56 9.20 33.08
C GLY A 354 -6.23 10.02 34.19
N LYS A 355 -5.78 9.92 35.45
CA LYS A 355 -6.15 10.88 36.51
C LYS A 355 -5.51 12.25 36.24
N GLU A 356 -6.08 13.33 36.77
CA GLU A 356 -5.52 14.70 36.64
C GLU A 356 -4.09 14.83 37.19
N ASP A 357 -3.75 14.02 38.21
CA ASP A 357 -2.39 13.87 38.79
C ASP A 357 -1.65 12.59 38.32
N GLY A 358 -2.21 11.86 37.36
CA GLY A 358 -1.74 10.52 36.97
C GLY A 358 -0.60 10.51 35.95
N LEU A 359 -0.29 9.30 35.45
CA LEU A 359 0.67 9.11 34.35
C LEU A 359 0.14 9.65 33.02
N SER A 360 1.07 10.20 32.23
CA SER A 360 0.85 10.56 30.83
C SER A 360 0.46 9.32 30.01
N ALA A 361 -0.59 9.46 29.22
CA ALA A 361 -1.07 8.39 28.34
C ALA A 361 -0.32 8.46 27.01
N SER A 362 0.34 7.37 26.60
CA SER A 362 1.12 7.30 25.36
C SER A 362 1.10 5.90 24.75
N VAL A 363 1.42 5.81 23.45
CA VAL A 363 1.52 4.53 22.73
C VAL A 363 2.60 3.63 23.30
N SER A 364 3.74 4.20 23.74
CA SER A 364 4.83 3.44 24.34
C SER A 364 4.41 2.83 25.68
N HIS A 365 3.69 3.59 26.51
CA HIS A 365 3.14 3.08 27.77
C HIS A 365 2.10 1.98 27.51
N GLY A 366 1.26 2.15 26.48
CA GLY A 366 0.35 1.10 25.99
C GLY A 366 1.07 -0.19 25.60
N LEU A 367 2.14 -0.12 24.81
CA LEU A 367 2.95 -1.28 24.43
C LEU A 367 3.61 -1.96 25.64
N MET A 368 4.10 -1.19 26.61
CA MET A 368 4.65 -1.75 27.86
C MET A 368 3.59 -2.47 28.71
N ILE A 369 2.34 -1.99 28.74
CA ILE A 369 1.22 -2.70 29.39
C ILE A 369 0.96 -4.05 28.68
N LEU A 370 0.81 -4.04 27.35
CA LEU A 370 0.58 -5.25 26.54
C LEU A 370 1.67 -6.30 26.81
N HIS A 371 2.93 -5.87 26.80
CA HIS A 371 4.07 -6.76 27.03
C HIS A 371 4.21 -7.23 28.48
N SER A 372 3.88 -6.40 29.47
CA SER A 372 3.84 -6.82 30.88
C SER A 372 2.79 -7.90 31.12
N VAL A 373 1.60 -7.74 30.52
CA VAL A 373 0.50 -8.71 30.62
C VAL A 373 0.81 -9.97 29.80
N GLU A 374 1.39 -9.86 28.60
CA GLU A 374 1.93 -11.01 27.86
C GLU A 374 2.85 -11.86 28.74
N TRP A 375 3.76 -11.21 29.48
CA TRP A 375 4.75 -11.87 30.32
C TRP A 375 4.12 -12.62 31.50
N PHE A 376 3.30 -11.96 32.33
CA PHE A 376 2.74 -12.63 33.52
C PHE A 376 1.66 -13.67 33.18
N ILE A 377 0.84 -13.45 32.14
CA ILE A 377 -0.15 -14.44 31.69
C ILE A 377 0.56 -15.69 31.13
N SER A 378 1.63 -15.52 30.35
CA SER A 378 2.47 -16.65 29.92
C SER A 378 3.09 -17.40 31.11
N GLY A 379 3.39 -16.67 32.20
CA GLY A 379 3.77 -17.25 33.49
C GLY A 379 2.69 -18.14 34.08
N PHE A 380 1.46 -17.63 34.22
CA PHE A 380 0.33 -18.37 34.80
C PHE A 380 -0.09 -19.60 33.98
N ILE A 381 -0.08 -19.50 32.65
CA ILE A 381 -0.37 -20.64 31.77
C ILE A 381 0.67 -21.76 32.01
N ARG A 382 1.96 -21.40 32.06
CA ARG A 382 3.05 -22.36 32.31
C ARG A 382 3.05 -22.95 33.72
N SER A 383 2.54 -22.21 34.72
CA SER A 383 2.39 -22.70 36.11
C SER A 383 0.99 -23.23 36.43
N SER A 384 0.10 -23.33 35.43
CA SER A 384 -1.32 -23.70 35.57
C SER A 384 -2.08 -22.96 36.70
N ASN A 385 -1.79 -21.68 36.92
CA ASN A 385 -2.43 -20.89 37.98
C ASN A 385 -3.80 -20.34 37.53
N ILE A 386 -4.82 -21.19 37.64
CA ILE A 386 -6.21 -20.91 37.24
C ILE A 386 -6.80 -19.74 38.03
N GLU A 387 -6.58 -19.65 39.35
CA GLU A 387 -7.15 -18.59 40.20
C GLU A 387 -6.74 -17.18 39.73
N LYS A 388 -5.46 -16.96 39.44
CA LYS A 388 -4.96 -15.67 38.96
C LYS A 388 -5.47 -15.33 37.55
N MET A 389 -5.66 -16.35 36.70
CA MET A 389 -6.30 -16.18 35.39
C MET A 389 -7.77 -15.77 35.51
N GLU A 390 -8.55 -16.39 36.41
CA GLU A 390 -9.95 -16.02 36.62
C GLU A 390 -10.14 -14.63 37.23
N VAL A 391 -9.18 -14.12 38.01
CA VAL A 391 -9.23 -12.73 38.49
C VAL A 391 -8.96 -11.74 37.35
N VAL A 392 -8.07 -12.05 36.40
CA VAL A 392 -7.88 -11.21 35.19
C VAL A 392 -9.12 -11.29 34.30
N GLN A 393 -9.74 -12.47 34.16
CA GLN A 393 -11.02 -12.63 33.46
C GLN A 393 -12.09 -11.69 34.06
N LYS A 394 -12.26 -11.71 35.39
CA LYS A 394 -13.22 -10.85 36.12
C LYS A 394 -12.89 -9.37 35.96
N ALA A 395 -11.61 -8.96 35.99
CA ALA A 395 -11.22 -7.57 35.77
C ALA A 395 -11.50 -7.06 34.34
N LEU A 396 -11.51 -7.96 33.35
CA LEU A 396 -11.91 -7.65 31.96
C LEU A 396 -13.44 -7.68 31.79
N GLU A 397 -14.15 -8.54 32.51
CA GLU A 397 -15.63 -8.61 32.46
C GLU A 397 -16.28 -7.43 33.18
N SER A 398 -15.83 -7.11 34.40
CA SER A 398 -16.34 -6.03 35.25
C SER A 398 -15.23 -5.02 35.61
N PRO A 399 -14.79 -4.19 34.65
CA PRO A 399 -13.81 -3.14 34.91
C PRO A 399 -14.36 -2.09 35.90
N LYS A 400 -13.48 -1.58 36.76
CA LYS A 400 -13.82 -0.52 37.72
C LYS A 400 -13.87 0.84 37.01
N ALA A 401 -14.70 1.76 37.52
CA ALA A 401 -14.93 3.07 36.91
C ALA A 401 -13.68 3.98 36.80
N ASN A 402 -12.59 3.63 37.49
CA ASN A 402 -11.30 4.31 37.43
C ASN A 402 -10.31 3.71 36.41
N TYR A 403 -10.71 2.73 35.60
CA TYR A 403 -9.84 2.11 34.59
C TYR A 403 -9.90 2.87 33.26
N VAL A 404 -8.73 3.16 32.67
CA VAL A 404 -8.65 3.88 31.39
C VAL A 404 -8.78 2.90 30.21
N PRO A 405 -9.64 3.19 29.19
CA PRO A 405 -9.89 2.26 28.08
C PRO A 405 -8.66 1.74 27.34
N TYR A 406 -7.64 2.57 27.08
CA TYR A 406 -6.46 2.12 26.33
C TYR A 406 -5.64 1.07 27.13
N ALA A 407 -5.57 1.20 28.45
CA ALA A 407 -4.87 0.24 29.30
C ALA A 407 -5.57 -1.12 29.27
N LEU A 408 -6.91 -1.14 29.27
CA LEU A 408 -7.71 -2.37 29.14
C LEU A 408 -7.56 -3.01 27.75
N VAL A 409 -7.56 -2.22 26.67
CA VAL A 409 -7.35 -2.71 25.30
C VAL A 409 -5.96 -3.34 25.15
N MET A 410 -4.91 -2.70 25.65
CA MET A 410 -3.55 -3.23 25.58
C MET A 410 -3.35 -4.44 26.50
N ALA A 411 -3.99 -4.49 27.66
CA ALA A 411 -3.98 -5.65 28.55
C ALA A 411 -4.72 -6.86 27.95
N ALA A 412 -5.90 -6.64 27.35
CA ALA A 412 -6.62 -7.66 26.60
C ALA A 412 -5.76 -8.22 25.45
N ALA A 413 -5.05 -7.35 24.71
CA ALA A 413 -4.11 -7.78 23.69
C ALA A 413 -2.94 -8.61 24.24
N GLY A 414 -2.41 -8.27 25.43
CA GLY A 414 -1.41 -9.07 26.13
C GLY A 414 -1.91 -10.47 26.49
N VAL A 415 -3.14 -10.57 26.98
CA VAL A 415 -3.85 -11.84 27.25
C VAL A 415 -4.00 -12.67 25.97
N LEU A 416 -4.49 -12.08 24.87
CA LEU A 416 -4.68 -12.76 23.58
C LEU A 416 -3.35 -13.26 23.01
N ARG A 417 -2.31 -12.42 23.08
CA ARG A 417 -0.96 -12.72 22.62
C ARG A 417 -0.29 -13.85 23.40
N ALA A 418 -0.42 -13.87 24.73
CA ALA A 418 0.06 -14.99 25.56
C ALA A 418 -0.70 -16.30 25.22
N SER A 419 -2.04 -16.21 25.13
CA SER A 419 -2.91 -17.35 24.83
C SER A 419 -2.65 -17.97 23.45
N SER A 420 -2.33 -17.15 22.44
CA SER A 420 -2.01 -17.62 21.08
C SER A 420 -0.65 -18.33 20.97
N ARG A 421 0.21 -18.19 21.99
CA ARG A 421 1.56 -18.78 22.04
C ARG A 421 1.64 -20.07 22.86
N SER A 422 0.57 -20.44 23.57
CA SER A 422 0.52 -21.63 24.43
C SER A 422 -0.13 -22.83 23.76
N VAL A 423 0.56 -23.97 23.75
CA VAL A 423 0.00 -25.28 23.36
C VAL A 423 -0.51 -25.99 24.62
N SER A 424 -1.74 -25.68 25.03
CA SER A 424 -2.38 -26.26 26.22
C SER A 424 -3.32 -27.41 25.86
N SER A 425 -3.27 -28.48 26.66
CA SER A 425 -4.20 -29.62 26.58
C SER A 425 -4.78 -29.92 27.96
N GLY A 426 -6.02 -30.44 27.99
CA GLY A 426 -6.74 -30.71 29.24
C GLY A 426 -7.46 -29.48 29.83
N GLN A 427 -7.81 -29.56 31.11
CA GLN A 427 -8.79 -28.66 31.76
C GLN A 427 -8.41 -27.17 31.74
N GLY A 428 -7.12 -26.82 31.70
CA GLY A 428 -6.66 -25.43 31.57
C GLY A 428 -7.07 -24.76 30.25
N LEU A 429 -7.46 -25.54 29.23
CA LEU A 429 -7.95 -25.02 27.94
C LEU A 429 -9.30 -24.30 28.09
N ASP A 430 -10.15 -24.68 29.05
CA ASP A 430 -11.44 -24.02 29.32
C ASP A 430 -11.25 -22.63 29.96
N THR A 431 -10.46 -22.53 31.03
CA THR A 431 -10.16 -21.22 31.63
C THR A 431 -9.43 -20.31 30.65
N LEU A 432 -8.55 -20.87 29.80
CA LEU A 432 -7.86 -20.10 28.77
C LEU A 432 -8.82 -19.62 27.65
N SER A 433 -9.78 -20.45 27.23
CA SER A 433 -10.76 -20.04 26.21
C SER A 433 -11.76 -19.02 26.77
N ARG A 434 -12.22 -19.18 28.02
CA ARG A 434 -13.01 -18.16 28.74
C ARG A 434 -12.27 -16.84 28.84
N LEU A 435 -11.04 -16.84 29.38
CA LEU A 435 -10.19 -15.65 29.50
C LEU A 435 -9.95 -14.97 28.14
N ARG A 436 -9.76 -15.75 27.06
CA ARG A 436 -9.68 -15.23 25.69
C ARG A 436 -10.97 -14.54 25.27
N ILE A 437 -12.13 -15.19 25.43
CA ILE A 437 -13.44 -14.63 25.05
C ILE A 437 -13.69 -13.31 25.82
N SER A 438 -13.40 -13.27 27.12
CA SER A 438 -13.56 -12.06 27.93
C SER A 438 -12.64 -10.91 27.50
N ALA A 439 -11.43 -11.22 26.97
CA ALA A 439 -10.54 -10.24 26.37
C ALA A 439 -11.07 -9.72 25.01
N GLU A 440 -11.58 -10.59 24.13
CA GLU A 440 -12.18 -10.19 22.84
C GLU A 440 -13.45 -9.34 23.08
N ASN A 441 -14.34 -9.77 23.97
CA ASN A 441 -15.55 -9.03 24.35
C ASN A 441 -15.24 -7.65 24.96
N ARG A 442 -14.18 -7.51 25.76
CA ARG A 442 -13.76 -6.21 26.32
C ARG A 442 -13.22 -5.29 25.22
N MET A 443 -12.45 -5.81 24.26
CA MET A 443 -12.00 -5.03 23.10
C MET A 443 -13.19 -4.61 22.22
N GLU A 444 -14.16 -5.48 21.97
CA GLU A 444 -15.36 -5.14 21.20
C GLU A 444 -16.21 -4.06 21.90
N SER A 445 -16.47 -4.20 23.20
CA SER A 445 -17.21 -3.21 23.99
C SER A 445 -16.55 -1.83 23.93
N ILE A 446 -15.23 -1.74 24.13
CA ILE A 446 -14.52 -0.45 24.07
C ILE A 446 -14.50 0.11 22.63
N ALA A 447 -14.44 -0.75 21.61
CA ALA A 447 -14.49 -0.33 20.21
C ALA A 447 -15.87 0.23 19.84
N HIS A 448 -16.95 -0.40 20.30
CA HIS A 448 -18.32 0.10 20.13
C HIS A 448 -18.52 1.46 20.81
N ASP A 449 -18.04 1.61 22.04
CA ASP A 449 -18.09 2.86 22.82
C ASP A 449 -17.19 3.97 22.25
N LEU A 450 -16.24 3.64 21.37
CA LEU A 450 -15.40 4.58 20.63
C LEU A 450 -16.08 5.01 19.32
N ILE A 451 -16.57 4.06 18.54
CA ILE A 451 -17.25 4.34 17.26
C ILE A 451 -18.52 5.16 17.46
N SER A 452 -19.31 4.86 18.49
CA SER A 452 -20.51 5.64 18.85
C SER A 452 -20.22 7.10 19.24
N LYS A 453 -18.96 7.46 19.52
CA LYS A 453 -18.50 8.84 19.81
C LYS A 453 -17.76 9.49 18.63
N VAL A 454 -17.36 8.72 17.63
CA VAL A 454 -16.64 9.20 16.44
C VAL A 454 -17.66 9.36 15.31
N GLU A 455 -18.17 10.57 15.13
CA GLU A 455 -19.08 10.94 14.04
C GLU A 455 -18.38 10.89 12.66
N GLY A 456 -18.19 9.66 12.18
CA GLY A 456 -17.53 9.34 10.92
C GLY A 456 -16.02 9.60 10.91
N PHE A 457 -15.36 9.10 9.86
CA PHE A 457 -13.91 9.21 9.64
C PHE A 457 -13.45 10.62 9.21
N SER A 458 -14.13 11.69 9.66
CA SER A 458 -13.98 13.06 9.16
C SER A 458 -13.79 14.14 10.22
N SER A 459 -13.77 13.79 11.52
CA SER A 459 -13.64 14.75 12.61
C SER A 459 -12.22 15.33 12.71
N SER A 460 -12.04 16.57 12.24
CA SER A 460 -10.77 17.31 12.29
C SER A 460 -10.35 17.77 13.71
N GLY A 461 -11.09 17.36 14.74
CA GLY A 461 -10.95 17.79 16.13
C GLY A 461 -11.33 16.68 17.12
N GLY A 462 -10.86 15.45 16.88
CA GLY A 462 -11.02 14.36 17.83
C GLY A 462 -10.32 14.65 19.16
N ASP A 463 -10.97 14.29 20.26
CA ASP A 463 -10.37 14.30 21.60
C ASP A 463 -9.06 13.48 21.62
N LEU A 464 -8.02 14.01 22.24
CA LEU A 464 -6.67 13.42 22.25
C LEU A 464 -6.67 11.99 22.83
N SER A 465 -7.57 11.73 23.78
CA SER A 465 -7.83 10.41 24.36
C SER A 465 -8.31 9.39 23.31
N ASN A 466 -9.19 9.82 22.40
CA ASN A 466 -9.75 8.97 21.34
C ASN A 466 -8.72 8.66 20.25
N CYS A 467 -7.87 9.63 19.87
CA CYS A 467 -6.75 9.40 18.96
C CYS A 467 -5.79 8.34 19.53
N LEU A 468 -5.37 8.49 20.79
CA LEU A 468 -4.52 7.50 21.46
C LEU A 468 -5.20 6.13 21.55
N LEU A 469 -6.50 6.07 21.80
CA LEU A 469 -7.24 4.81 21.87
C LEU A 469 -7.28 4.09 20.51
N LEU A 470 -7.45 4.81 19.39
CA LEU A 470 -7.35 4.25 18.03
C LEU A 470 -5.95 3.73 17.71
N GLN A 471 -4.91 4.48 18.09
CA GLN A 471 -3.51 4.08 17.94
C GLN A 471 -3.22 2.79 18.74
N CYS A 472 -3.66 2.73 19.99
CA CYS A 472 -3.57 1.54 20.84
C CYS A 472 -4.36 0.36 20.26
N PHE A 473 -5.60 0.55 19.79
CA PHE A 473 -6.38 -0.53 19.15
C PHE A 473 -5.68 -1.14 17.93
N SER A 474 -5.08 -0.29 17.10
CA SER A 474 -4.40 -0.72 15.87
C SER A 474 -3.20 -1.62 16.17
N LEU A 475 -2.35 -1.20 17.12
CA LEU A 475 -1.19 -1.98 17.57
C LEU A 475 -1.60 -3.20 18.40
N ALA A 476 -2.63 -3.08 19.25
CA ALA A 476 -3.21 -4.20 19.99
C ALA A 476 -3.59 -5.34 19.04
N LEU A 477 -4.43 -5.07 18.05
CA LEU A 477 -4.91 -6.07 17.10
C LEU A 477 -3.79 -6.62 16.19
N ALA A 478 -2.79 -5.79 15.83
CA ALA A 478 -1.59 -6.26 15.11
C ALA A 478 -0.68 -7.19 15.95
N ARG A 479 -0.67 -7.03 17.28
CA ARG A 479 0.19 -7.79 18.20
C ARG A 479 -0.51 -8.94 18.93
N SER A 480 -1.84 -8.99 19.00
CA SER A 480 -2.65 -10.03 19.67
C SER A 480 -2.50 -11.44 19.07
N GLY A 481 -2.05 -11.57 17.82
CA GLY A 481 -2.16 -12.81 17.05
C GLY A 481 -3.54 -12.94 16.40
N PRO A 482 -4.10 -14.16 16.23
CA PRO A 482 -5.46 -14.31 15.71
C PRO A 482 -6.48 -13.76 16.70
N VAL A 483 -7.45 -12.98 16.22
CA VAL A 483 -8.56 -12.37 16.97
C VAL A 483 -9.86 -12.61 16.20
N SER A 484 -10.93 -12.93 16.92
CA SER A 484 -12.29 -13.10 16.38
C SER A 484 -12.77 -11.87 15.60
N SER A 485 -13.69 -12.05 14.66
CA SER A 485 -14.10 -11.01 13.73
C SER A 485 -15.38 -10.30 14.14
N HIS A 486 -15.23 -9.06 14.61
CA HIS A 486 -16.31 -8.23 15.13
C HIS A 486 -16.37 -6.89 14.38
N GLY A 487 -17.58 -6.45 14.02
CA GLY A 487 -17.81 -5.19 13.29
C GLY A 487 -17.15 -3.96 13.93
N PRO A 488 -17.29 -3.73 15.25
CA PRO A 488 -16.63 -2.62 15.94
C PRO A 488 -15.09 -2.67 15.88
N LEU A 489 -14.48 -3.86 15.97
CA LEU A 489 -13.02 -4.00 15.86
C LEU A 489 -12.54 -3.65 14.44
N PHE A 490 -13.28 -4.08 13.42
CA PHE A 490 -12.98 -3.78 12.02
C PHE A 490 -13.14 -2.30 11.67
N LEU A 491 -14.18 -1.64 12.16
CA LEU A 491 -14.39 -0.20 12.03
C LEU A 491 -13.31 0.62 12.77
N CYS A 492 -12.86 0.17 13.96
CA CYS A 492 -11.73 0.80 14.66
C CYS A 492 -10.40 0.66 13.90
N LEU A 493 -10.14 -0.51 13.29
CA LEU A 493 -8.98 -0.71 12.41
C LEU A 493 -9.03 0.20 11.17
N ALA A 494 -10.20 0.30 10.53
CA ALA A 494 -10.41 1.24 9.43
C ALA A 494 -10.12 2.67 9.87
N SER A 495 -10.63 3.10 11.04
CA SER A 495 -10.39 4.44 11.55
C SER A 495 -8.91 4.70 11.80
N GLY A 496 -8.25 3.85 12.59
CA GLY A 496 -6.81 3.97 12.88
C GLY A 496 -5.94 4.01 11.62
N LEU A 497 -6.26 3.23 10.59
CA LEU A 497 -5.55 3.27 9.31
C LEU A 497 -5.71 4.62 8.58
N LEU A 498 -6.94 5.16 8.52
CA LEU A 498 -7.26 6.35 7.71
C LEU A 498 -7.01 7.69 8.43
N THR A 499 -6.98 7.71 9.77
CA THR A 499 -6.87 8.96 10.56
C THR A 499 -5.58 9.09 11.36
N GLU A 500 -4.96 7.98 11.79
CA GLU A 500 -3.79 7.99 12.68
C GLU A 500 -2.52 7.39 12.05
N ILE A 501 -2.61 6.29 11.27
CA ILE A 501 -1.44 5.63 10.65
C ILE A 501 -1.08 6.27 9.31
N PHE A 502 -2.09 6.62 8.50
CA PHE A 502 -1.93 7.42 7.30
C PHE A 502 -2.70 8.75 7.45
N PRO A 503 -2.25 9.69 8.30
CA PRO A 503 -2.99 10.91 8.66
C PRO A 503 -2.99 11.98 7.54
N LEU A 504 -2.98 11.59 6.25
CA LEU A 504 -2.68 12.44 5.11
C LEU A 504 -3.63 13.66 5.01
N ARG A 505 -4.94 13.46 5.19
CA ARG A 505 -5.92 14.57 5.22
C ARG A 505 -5.61 15.61 6.31
N LYS A 506 -5.20 15.16 7.50
CA LYS A 506 -4.82 16.00 8.65
C LYS A 506 -3.48 16.72 8.39
N LEU A 507 -2.51 16.04 7.78
CA LEU A 507 -1.21 16.61 7.41
C LEU A 507 -1.33 17.66 6.29
N TYR A 508 -2.10 17.38 5.23
CA TYR A 508 -2.32 18.33 4.14
C TYR A 508 -3.03 19.60 4.63
N MET A 509 -4.05 19.46 5.49
CA MET A 509 -4.70 20.61 6.15
C MET A 509 -3.72 21.47 6.94
N LYS A 510 -2.85 20.87 7.76
CA LYS A 510 -1.78 21.59 8.48
C LYS A 510 -0.81 22.33 7.54
N VAL A 511 -0.48 21.76 6.39
CA VAL A 511 0.37 22.42 5.38
C VAL A 511 -0.31 23.68 4.82
N PHE A 512 -1.62 23.63 4.53
CA PHE A 512 -2.36 24.82 4.10
C PHE A 512 -2.43 25.91 5.18
N GLU A 513 -2.67 25.54 6.45
CA GLU A 513 -2.71 26.49 7.57
C GLU A 513 -1.35 27.17 7.82
N TYR A 514 -0.26 26.40 7.77
CA TYR A 514 1.10 26.91 7.86
C TYR A 514 1.41 27.93 6.74
N LEU A 515 1.03 27.62 5.50
CA LEU A 515 1.26 28.49 4.34
C LEU A 515 0.33 29.72 4.32
N ARG A 516 -0.78 29.72 5.07
CA ARG A 516 -1.58 30.92 5.37
C ARG A 516 -0.96 31.81 6.46
N GLY A 517 0.10 31.37 7.14
CA GLY A 517 0.77 32.12 8.20
C GLY A 517 0.02 32.17 9.53
N SER A 518 -1.06 31.37 9.69
CA SER A 518 -1.92 31.38 10.88
C SER A 518 -1.44 30.46 12.01
N SER A 519 -0.25 29.87 11.89
CA SER A 519 0.29 28.93 12.88
C SER A 519 1.80 29.11 13.07
N ASN A 520 2.25 29.12 14.33
CA ASN A 520 3.67 29.03 14.68
C ASN A 520 4.24 27.76 14.08
N ARG A 521 5.22 27.89 13.16
CA ARG A 521 5.96 26.82 12.45
C ARG A 521 5.36 25.43 12.67
N LEU A 522 4.63 24.91 11.68
CA LEU A 522 4.31 23.48 11.57
C LEU A 522 5.57 22.73 11.97
N LYS A 523 5.52 21.96 13.08
CA LYS A 523 6.72 21.32 13.63
C LYS A 523 7.32 20.50 12.49
N LEU A 524 8.45 20.95 11.94
CA LEU A 524 8.99 20.35 10.70
C LEU A 524 9.29 18.86 10.87
N ASN A 525 9.49 18.46 12.13
CA ASN A 525 9.66 17.08 12.52
C ASN A 525 8.35 16.26 12.54
N GLU A 526 7.13 16.80 12.65
CA GLU A 526 5.91 15.99 12.92
C GLU A 526 5.68 14.87 11.89
N VAL A 527 5.91 15.14 10.60
CA VAL A 527 5.82 14.13 9.53
C VAL A 527 6.93 13.08 9.67
N LYS A 528 8.14 13.51 10.07
CA LYS A 528 9.30 12.65 10.24
C LYS A 528 9.25 11.81 11.54
N ASP A 529 8.84 12.41 12.65
CA ASP A 529 8.52 11.76 13.92
C ASP A 529 7.44 10.68 13.71
N HIS A 530 6.47 10.94 12.81
CA HIS A 530 5.48 9.95 12.38
C HIS A 530 6.09 8.81 11.54
N LEU A 531 6.94 9.12 10.54
CA LEU A 531 7.67 8.09 9.77
C LEU A 531 8.60 7.25 10.67
N GLU A 532 9.19 7.85 11.70
CA GLU A 532 10.01 7.17 12.71
C GLU A 532 9.16 6.49 13.81
N SER A 533 7.83 6.66 13.83
CA SER A 533 6.95 6.07 14.84
C SER A 533 6.74 4.56 14.65
N VAL A 534 6.36 3.89 15.74
CA VAL A 534 5.97 2.47 15.73
C VAL A 534 4.71 2.23 14.89
N LEU A 535 3.75 3.16 14.94
CA LEU A 535 2.49 3.08 14.19
C LEU A 535 2.75 2.96 12.69
N PHE A 536 3.64 3.80 12.16
CA PHE A 536 4.00 3.76 10.74
C PHE A 536 4.87 2.53 10.41
N LYS A 537 5.84 2.18 11.27
CA LYS A 537 6.69 0.97 11.13
C LYS A 537 5.89 -0.34 11.16
N GLU A 538 4.73 -0.37 11.81
CA GLU A 538 3.83 -1.53 11.84
C GLU A 538 2.65 -1.47 10.84
N ALA A 539 2.55 -0.40 10.03
CA ALA A 539 1.41 -0.16 9.14
C ALA A 539 1.09 -1.35 8.22
N GLY A 540 2.11 -2.06 7.71
CA GLY A 540 1.92 -3.27 6.90
C GLY A 540 1.32 -4.46 7.66
N VAL A 541 1.63 -4.61 8.95
CA VAL A 541 1.06 -5.65 9.82
C VAL A 541 -0.40 -5.31 10.16
N ILE A 542 -0.66 -4.04 10.49
CA ILE A 542 -2.01 -3.54 10.80
C ILE A 542 -2.92 -3.68 9.56
N ALA A 543 -2.43 -3.32 8.36
CA ALA A 543 -3.12 -3.50 7.10
C ALA A 543 -3.41 -4.98 6.78
N ALA A 544 -2.48 -5.90 7.10
CA ALA A 544 -2.68 -7.33 6.92
C ALA A 544 -3.79 -7.88 7.85
N VAL A 545 -3.82 -7.47 9.12
CA VAL A 545 -4.90 -7.84 10.06
C VAL A 545 -6.23 -7.26 9.59
N PHE A 546 -6.27 -6.00 9.17
CA PHE A 546 -7.46 -5.35 8.60
C PHE A 546 -8.02 -6.10 7.38
N CYS A 547 -7.17 -6.51 6.44
CA CYS A 547 -7.60 -7.29 5.26
C CYS A 547 -8.08 -8.70 5.64
N ASN A 548 -7.50 -9.33 6.67
CA ASN A 548 -7.99 -10.61 7.18
C ASN A 548 -9.38 -10.48 7.85
N GLN A 549 -9.60 -9.40 8.60
CA GLN A 549 -10.89 -9.11 9.23
C GLN A 549 -12.00 -8.87 8.20
N TYR A 550 -11.71 -8.14 7.11
CA TYR A 550 -12.66 -7.90 6.02
C TYR A 550 -13.30 -9.19 5.46
N VAL A 551 -12.58 -10.31 5.41
CA VAL A 551 -13.09 -11.58 4.86
C VAL A 551 -14.22 -12.17 5.71
N LEU A 552 -14.24 -11.92 7.03
CA LEU A 552 -15.09 -12.59 8.00
C LEU A 552 -16.23 -11.72 8.55
N VAL A 553 -16.11 -10.39 8.47
CA VAL A 553 -17.09 -9.41 8.94
C VAL A 553 -18.36 -9.39 8.07
N ASP A 554 -19.47 -8.87 8.61
CA ASP A 554 -20.76 -8.71 7.94
C ASP A 554 -20.77 -7.68 6.80
N GLU A 555 -21.81 -7.75 5.96
CA GLU A 555 -21.93 -6.93 4.76
C GLU A 555 -22.19 -5.44 5.00
N ALA A 556 -22.78 -5.07 6.14
CA ALA A 556 -23.06 -3.67 6.47
C ALA A 556 -21.77 -2.96 6.87
N ASN A 557 -20.99 -3.55 7.79
CA ASN A 557 -19.70 -3.02 8.20
C ASN A 557 -18.66 -3.05 7.07
N LYS A 558 -18.68 -4.06 6.19
CA LYS A 558 -17.92 -4.04 4.92
C LYS A 558 -18.26 -2.81 4.07
N GLY A 559 -19.55 -2.54 3.83
CA GLY A 559 -19.98 -1.41 3.01
C GLY A 559 -19.57 -0.04 3.58
N ILE A 560 -19.64 0.13 4.90
CA ILE A 560 -19.19 1.35 5.59
C ILE A 560 -17.68 1.57 5.37
N VAL A 561 -16.87 0.53 5.55
CA VAL A 561 -15.41 0.63 5.38
C VAL A 561 -15.00 0.79 3.91
N GLU A 562 -15.61 0.06 2.98
CA GLU A 562 -15.38 0.21 1.54
C GLU A 562 -15.64 1.66 1.10
N ASN A 563 -16.82 2.22 1.41
CA ASN A 563 -17.15 3.62 1.13
C ASN A 563 -16.11 4.60 1.69
N SER A 564 -15.67 4.36 2.93
CA SER A 564 -14.73 5.24 3.64
C SER A 564 -13.34 5.22 3.02
N LEU A 565 -12.87 4.05 2.56
CA LEU A 565 -11.60 3.93 1.85
C LEU A 565 -11.64 4.58 0.47
N TRP A 566 -12.71 4.42 -0.30
CA TRP A 566 -12.85 5.04 -1.63
C TRP A 566 -12.90 6.57 -1.53
N ASN A 567 -13.64 7.10 -0.55
CA ASN A 567 -13.66 8.54 -0.24
C ASN A 567 -12.25 9.03 0.15
N TYR A 568 -11.56 8.29 1.02
CA TYR A 568 -10.19 8.61 1.43
C TYR A 568 -9.19 8.64 0.26
N CYS A 569 -9.36 7.79 -0.77
CA CYS A 569 -8.54 7.86 -1.99
C CYS A 569 -8.74 9.18 -2.75
N GLN A 570 -9.98 9.69 -2.82
CA GLN A 570 -10.28 11.00 -3.41
C GLN A 570 -9.78 12.16 -2.53
N ASP A 571 -9.86 12.05 -1.20
CA ASP A 571 -9.28 13.03 -0.25
C ASP A 571 -7.76 13.14 -0.41
N ILE A 572 -7.05 12.00 -0.54
CA ILE A 572 -5.61 11.99 -0.85
C ILE A 572 -5.35 12.73 -2.15
N TYR A 573 -6.10 12.42 -3.22
CA TYR A 573 -5.88 13.01 -4.54
C TYR A 573 -6.03 14.53 -4.52
N VAL A 574 -7.12 15.05 -3.97
CA VAL A 574 -7.38 16.51 -3.92
C VAL A 574 -6.34 17.21 -3.06
N GLY A 575 -6.09 16.71 -1.85
CA GLY A 575 -5.13 17.30 -0.92
C GLY A 575 -3.69 17.25 -1.43
N HIS A 576 -3.25 16.12 -1.99
CA HIS A 576 -1.89 15.95 -2.50
C HIS A 576 -1.64 16.77 -3.78
N ARG A 577 -2.60 16.83 -4.71
CA ARG A 577 -2.50 17.71 -5.90
C ARG A 577 -2.21 19.15 -5.50
N GLN A 578 -2.96 19.67 -4.53
CA GLN A 578 -2.80 21.02 -4.02
C GLN A 578 -1.49 21.22 -3.22
N VAL A 579 -1.10 20.27 -2.37
CA VAL A 579 0.15 20.33 -1.58
C VAL A 579 1.40 20.20 -2.46
N ALA A 580 1.41 19.32 -3.45
CA ALA A 580 2.51 19.15 -4.39
C ALA A 580 2.76 20.45 -5.18
N LEU A 581 1.69 21.11 -5.66
CA LEU A 581 1.79 22.40 -6.36
C LEU A 581 2.23 23.58 -5.45
N LEU A 582 2.13 23.44 -4.12
CA LEU A 582 2.56 24.45 -3.14
C LEU A 582 3.99 24.25 -2.61
N LEU A 583 4.44 23.00 -2.46
CA LEU A 583 5.73 22.65 -1.86
C LEU A 583 6.84 22.42 -2.89
N ARG A 584 6.51 22.00 -4.12
CA ARG A 584 7.50 21.64 -5.14
C ARG A 584 8.43 22.81 -5.48
N GLY A 585 9.73 22.59 -5.39
CA GLY A 585 10.77 23.62 -5.57
C GLY A 585 10.88 24.62 -4.40
N ARG A 586 10.22 24.36 -3.28
CA ARG A 586 10.21 25.22 -2.07
C ARG A 586 10.55 24.46 -0.79
N ASP A 587 9.98 23.26 -0.64
CA ASP A 587 10.27 22.30 0.43
C ASP A 587 10.02 20.87 -0.09
N ASP A 588 10.88 20.45 -1.02
CA ASP A 588 10.82 19.11 -1.62
C ASP A 588 11.13 17.99 -0.59
N GLY A 589 11.75 18.34 0.54
CA GLY A 589 11.97 17.44 1.66
C GLY A 589 10.67 17.06 2.37
N LEU A 590 9.88 18.07 2.78
CA LEU A 590 8.55 17.85 3.35
C LEU A 590 7.61 17.15 2.37
N LEU A 591 7.67 17.52 1.08
CA LEU A 591 6.89 16.84 0.04
C LEU A 591 7.27 15.35 -0.07
N GLY A 592 8.57 15.03 -0.13
CA GLY A 592 9.06 13.64 -0.20
C GLY A 592 8.76 12.81 1.05
N ASP A 593 8.71 13.41 2.24
CA ASP A 593 8.29 12.73 3.47
C ASP A 593 6.76 12.47 3.50
N LEU A 594 5.94 13.38 2.96
CA LEU A 594 4.51 13.15 2.76
C LEU A 594 4.22 12.08 1.69
N GLU A 595 5.00 12.05 0.60
CA GLU A 595 4.90 11.02 -0.44
C GLU A 595 5.12 9.60 0.11
N LYS A 596 6.09 9.38 1.03
CA LYS A 596 6.32 8.07 1.67
C LYS A 596 5.10 7.54 2.42
N ILE A 597 4.35 8.44 3.08
CA ILE A 597 3.10 8.10 3.77
C ILE A 597 2.01 7.75 2.74
N ALA A 598 1.93 8.50 1.64
CA ALA A 598 0.95 8.27 0.57
C ALA A 598 1.22 7.00 -0.27
N GLU A 599 2.49 6.67 -0.53
CA GLU A 599 2.90 5.38 -1.12
C GLU A 599 2.51 4.21 -0.22
N SER A 600 2.73 4.34 1.09
CA SER A 600 2.36 3.30 2.06
C SER A 600 0.84 3.13 2.19
N ALA A 601 0.08 4.22 2.09
CA ALA A 601 -1.37 4.19 1.98
C ALA A 601 -1.84 3.55 0.66
N PHE A 602 -1.18 3.83 -0.47
CA PHE A 602 -1.45 3.18 -1.76
C PHE A 602 -1.21 1.65 -1.70
N LEU A 603 -0.15 1.19 -1.06
CA LEU A 603 0.08 -0.25 -0.85
C LEU A 603 -1.07 -0.91 -0.05
N MET A 604 -1.53 -0.26 1.02
CA MET A 604 -2.68 -0.73 1.80
C MET A 604 -3.97 -0.77 0.95
N VAL A 605 -4.25 0.29 0.19
CA VAL A 605 -5.42 0.37 -0.71
C VAL A 605 -5.39 -0.72 -1.78
N VAL A 606 -4.23 -1.02 -2.38
CA VAL A 606 -4.09 -2.08 -3.39
C VAL A 606 -4.38 -3.47 -2.79
N VAL A 607 -3.83 -3.78 -1.62
CA VAL A 607 -4.05 -5.09 -0.96
C VAL A 607 -5.51 -5.23 -0.51
N PHE A 608 -6.12 -4.17 0.04
CA PHE A 608 -7.53 -4.19 0.40
C PHE A 608 -8.43 -4.31 -0.83
N ALA A 609 -8.17 -3.54 -1.90
CA ALA A 609 -8.92 -3.64 -3.14
C ALA A 609 -8.87 -5.06 -3.73
N LEU A 610 -7.72 -5.76 -3.66
CA LEU A 610 -7.64 -7.17 -4.06
C LEU A 610 -8.50 -8.10 -3.18
N ALA A 611 -8.60 -7.84 -1.88
CA ALA A 611 -9.52 -8.57 -0.98
C ALA A 611 -10.99 -8.29 -1.34
N VAL A 612 -11.35 -7.03 -1.58
CA VAL A 612 -12.68 -6.63 -2.07
C VAL A 612 -13.00 -7.28 -3.41
N THR A 613 -12.10 -7.23 -4.40
CA THR A 613 -12.28 -7.87 -5.72
C THR A 613 -12.58 -9.37 -5.56
N LYS A 614 -11.81 -10.10 -4.74
CA LYS A 614 -12.00 -11.54 -4.49
C LYS A 614 -13.31 -11.87 -3.77
N HIS A 615 -13.84 -10.94 -2.99
CA HIS A 615 -15.08 -11.10 -2.24
C HIS A 615 -16.33 -10.67 -3.04
N ARG A 616 -16.34 -9.42 -3.52
CA ARG A 616 -17.47 -8.76 -4.21
C ARG A 616 -17.71 -9.28 -5.62
N LEU A 617 -16.68 -9.58 -6.42
CA LEU A 617 -16.84 -10.09 -7.79
C LEU A 617 -17.16 -11.61 -7.85
N ASN A 618 -17.76 -12.12 -6.79
CA ASN A 618 -18.23 -13.49 -6.70
C ASN A 618 -19.70 -13.56 -7.17
N LEU A 619 -20.08 -14.63 -7.87
CA LEU A 619 -21.43 -14.87 -8.42
C LEU A 619 -22.58 -14.85 -7.38
N LYS A 620 -22.26 -14.74 -6.09
CA LYS A 620 -23.22 -14.49 -5.00
C LYS A 620 -23.81 -13.07 -4.99
N PHE A 621 -23.07 -12.08 -5.47
CA PHE A 621 -23.51 -10.68 -5.48
C PHE A 621 -24.23 -10.33 -6.78
N SER A 622 -25.19 -9.39 -6.75
CA SER A 622 -25.88 -8.93 -7.96
C SER A 622 -24.88 -8.31 -8.94
N ARG A 623 -25.14 -8.47 -10.24
CA ARG A 623 -24.25 -7.94 -11.29
C ARG A 623 -24.06 -6.42 -11.14
N GLU A 624 -25.12 -5.70 -10.75
CA GLU A 624 -25.09 -4.26 -10.46
C GLU A 624 -24.12 -3.90 -9.33
N ALA A 625 -24.14 -4.63 -8.20
CA ALA A 625 -23.22 -4.40 -7.09
C ALA A 625 -21.76 -4.74 -7.46
N GLN A 626 -21.55 -5.77 -8.30
CA GLN A 626 -20.23 -6.06 -8.86
C GLN A 626 -19.71 -4.92 -9.74
N MET A 627 -20.57 -4.30 -10.55
CA MET A 627 -20.21 -3.16 -11.40
C MET A 627 -19.92 -1.90 -10.60
N ASP A 628 -20.78 -1.53 -9.66
CA ASP A 628 -20.57 -0.36 -8.78
C ASP A 628 -19.25 -0.47 -8.00
N THR A 629 -18.99 -1.65 -7.41
CA THR A 629 -17.70 -1.95 -6.76
C THR A 629 -16.52 -1.79 -7.74
N SER A 630 -16.65 -2.31 -8.95
CA SER A 630 -15.58 -2.27 -9.96
C SER A 630 -15.27 -0.84 -10.42
N VAL A 631 -16.29 -0.02 -10.65
CA VAL A 631 -16.13 1.40 -11.00
C VAL A 631 -15.47 2.15 -9.86
N ARG A 632 -15.91 1.96 -8.61
CA ARG A 632 -15.30 2.62 -7.43
C ARG A 632 -13.83 2.27 -7.24
N ILE A 633 -13.44 1.01 -7.47
CA ILE A 633 -12.04 0.58 -7.44
C ILE A 633 -11.24 1.27 -8.56
N LEU A 634 -11.75 1.30 -9.80
CA LEU A 634 -11.09 1.98 -10.92
C LEU A 634 -10.90 3.48 -10.65
N VAL A 635 -11.93 4.17 -10.12
CA VAL A 635 -11.84 5.58 -9.73
C VAL A 635 -10.80 5.77 -8.64
N SER A 636 -10.83 4.94 -7.59
CA SER A 636 -9.89 5.02 -6.46
C SER A 636 -8.43 4.76 -6.88
N PHE A 637 -8.20 3.85 -7.83
CA PHE A 637 -6.87 3.63 -8.40
C PHE A 637 -6.42 4.82 -9.27
N SER A 638 -7.34 5.44 -10.03
CA SER A 638 -7.03 6.68 -10.77
C SER A 638 -6.58 7.83 -9.85
N CYS A 639 -7.13 7.91 -8.63
CA CYS A 639 -6.76 8.89 -7.61
C CYS A 639 -5.33 8.71 -7.08
N LEU A 640 -4.78 7.48 -7.15
CA LEU A 640 -3.49 7.12 -6.53
C LEU A 640 -2.38 6.75 -7.53
N GLU A 641 -2.63 6.74 -8.84
CA GLU A 641 -1.64 6.37 -9.88
C GLU A 641 -0.33 7.18 -9.80
N TYR A 642 -0.35 8.41 -9.25
CA TYR A 642 0.87 9.20 -8.99
C TYR A 642 1.87 8.49 -8.05
N PHE A 643 1.38 7.77 -7.04
CA PHE A 643 2.22 7.06 -6.06
C PHE A 643 2.70 5.68 -6.56
N ARG A 644 2.33 5.29 -7.79
CA ARG A 644 2.66 3.99 -8.36
C ARG A 644 4.11 3.93 -8.86
N ARG A 645 5.05 3.91 -7.92
CA ARG A 645 6.50 3.80 -8.18
C ARG A 645 6.95 2.35 -8.50
N VAL A 646 6.16 1.34 -8.10
CA VAL A 646 6.49 -0.09 -8.23
C VAL A 646 5.45 -0.86 -9.06
N ARG A 647 5.89 -1.88 -9.81
CA ARG A 647 5.01 -2.87 -10.47
C ARG A 647 4.53 -3.91 -9.45
N LEU A 648 3.29 -3.78 -8.97
CA LEU A 648 2.67 -4.73 -8.04
C LEU A 648 1.78 -5.73 -8.81
N PRO A 649 1.93 -7.05 -8.64
CA PRO A 649 1.03 -8.03 -9.26
C PRO A 649 -0.40 -7.89 -8.72
N GLU A 650 -0.57 -7.57 -7.43
CA GLU A 650 -1.87 -7.36 -6.78
C GLU A 650 -2.69 -6.28 -7.48
N TYR A 651 -2.05 -5.15 -7.82
CA TYR A 651 -2.66 -4.06 -8.58
C TYR A 651 -3.12 -4.55 -9.97
N MET A 652 -2.29 -5.32 -10.67
CA MET A 652 -2.59 -5.81 -12.02
C MET A 652 -3.69 -6.88 -12.01
N ASP A 653 -3.75 -7.72 -10.99
CA ASP A 653 -4.82 -8.70 -10.79
C ASP A 653 -6.15 -8.02 -10.45
N THR A 654 -6.16 -7.02 -9.57
CA THR A 654 -7.34 -6.20 -9.29
C THR A 654 -7.83 -5.50 -10.56
N ILE A 655 -6.95 -4.83 -11.32
CA ILE A 655 -7.31 -4.17 -12.58
C ILE A 655 -7.90 -5.17 -13.59
N ARG A 656 -7.26 -6.33 -13.80
CA ARG A 656 -7.80 -7.36 -14.70
C ARG A 656 -9.19 -7.85 -14.25
N GLY A 657 -9.40 -8.06 -12.95
CA GLY A 657 -10.70 -8.45 -12.40
C GLY A 657 -11.80 -7.42 -12.66
N VAL A 658 -11.60 -6.17 -12.23
CA VAL A 658 -12.63 -5.11 -12.33
C VAL A 658 -12.90 -4.67 -13.78
N VAL A 659 -11.88 -4.67 -14.66
CA VAL A 659 -12.05 -4.34 -16.08
C VAL A 659 -12.89 -5.40 -16.79
N VAL A 660 -12.66 -6.69 -16.52
CA VAL A 660 -13.46 -7.78 -17.11
C VAL A 660 -14.93 -7.65 -16.72
N SER A 661 -15.24 -7.36 -15.45
CA SER A 661 -16.63 -7.08 -15.03
C SER A 661 -17.22 -5.88 -15.78
N VAL A 662 -16.54 -4.73 -15.76
CA VAL A 662 -17.06 -3.49 -16.38
C VAL A 662 -17.21 -3.60 -17.90
N GLN A 663 -16.38 -4.40 -18.59
CA GLN A 663 -16.52 -4.67 -20.03
C GLN A 663 -17.86 -5.34 -20.40
N GLU A 664 -18.53 -6.01 -19.45
CA GLU A 664 -19.83 -6.63 -19.68
C GLU A 664 -21.00 -5.63 -19.68
N ASN A 665 -20.82 -4.42 -19.09
CA ASN A 665 -21.92 -3.47 -18.88
C ASN A 665 -21.57 -2.04 -19.33
N GLU A 666 -22.28 -1.57 -20.33
CA GLU A 666 -22.13 -0.24 -20.93
C GLU A 666 -22.34 0.90 -19.92
N SER A 667 -23.37 0.85 -19.07
CA SER A 667 -23.65 1.94 -18.13
C SER A 667 -22.60 2.07 -17.02
N ALA A 668 -22.02 0.94 -16.60
CA ALA A 668 -20.90 0.92 -15.67
C ALA A 668 -19.65 1.55 -16.27
N PHE A 669 -19.36 1.25 -17.54
CA PHE A 669 -18.19 1.82 -18.21
C PHE A 669 -18.38 3.30 -18.57
N VAL A 670 -19.60 3.72 -18.96
CA VAL A 670 -19.95 5.14 -19.11
C VAL A 670 -19.78 5.88 -17.79
N SER A 671 -20.26 5.34 -16.67
CA SER A 671 -20.05 5.93 -15.34
C SER A 671 -18.56 6.07 -14.97
N PHE A 672 -17.74 5.06 -15.29
CA PHE A 672 -16.28 5.18 -15.15
C PHE A 672 -15.70 6.29 -16.04
N VAL A 673 -16.08 6.38 -17.31
CA VAL A 673 -15.60 7.44 -18.23
C VAL A 673 -16.06 8.84 -17.76
N GLU A 674 -17.28 8.97 -17.27
CA GLU A 674 -17.84 10.23 -16.74
C GLU A 674 -17.21 10.68 -15.41
N SER A 675 -16.54 9.78 -14.68
CA SER A 675 -15.77 10.12 -13.47
C SER A 675 -14.44 10.85 -13.74
N MET A 676 -14.02 10.94 -15.00
CA MET A 676 -12.77 11.59 -15.40
C MET A 676 -12.85 13.12 -15.20
N PRO A 677 -11.86 13.77 -14.57
CA PRO A 677 -11.86 15.23 -14.35
C PRO A 677 -12.12 16.02 -15.63
N SER A 678 -12.98 17.04 -15.57
CA SER A 678 -13.42 17.72 -16.79
C SER A 678 -12.33 18.57 -17.42
N TYR A 679 -12.45 18.87 -18.71
CA TYR A 679 -11.55 19.80 -19.41
C TYR A 679 -11.39 21.14 -18.66
N VAL A 680 -12.43 21.61 -17.97
CA VAL A 680 -12.43 22.86 -17.22
C VAL A 680 -11.57 22.76 -15.95
N ASP A 681 -11.56 21.62 -15.27
CA ASP A 681 -10.82 21.38 -14.01
C ASP A 681 -9.35 20.95 -14.26
N LEU A 682 -9.10 20.49 -15.49
CA LEU A 682 -7.77 20.22 -16.04
C LEU A 682 -7.04 21.51 -16.43
N THR A 683 -7.76 22.47 -17.04
CA THR A 683 -7.17 23.71 -17.59
C THR A 683 -7.25 24.90 -16.64
N ASN A 684 -8.30 25.01 -15.81
CA ASN A 684 -8.47 26.10 -14.86
C ASN A 684 -8.22 25.60 -13.44
N GLY A 685 -7.32 26.26 -12.71
CA GLY A 685 -7.10 26.02 -11.29
C GLY A 685 -8.25 26.54 -10.41
N LYS A 686 -9.48 26.07 -10.58
CA LYS A 686 -10.66 26.53 -9.82
C LYS A 686 -10.54 26.29 -8.31
N ASP A 687 -9.99 25.15 -7.92
CA ASP A 687 -9.74 24.79 -6.51
C ASP A 687 -8.64 25.66 -5.87
N PHE A 688 -7.89 26.41 -6.68
CA PHE A 688 -6.71 27.18 -6.31
C PHE A 688 -7.03 28.67 -6.11
N SER A 689 -8.28 29.00 -5.77
CA SER A 689 -8.73 30.36 -5.42
C SER A 689 -7.99 30.97 -4.21
N LEU A 690 -7.38 30.13 -3.37
CA LEU A 690 -6.45 30.48 -2.29
C LEU A 690 -5.06 30.93 -2.78
N LEU A 691 -4.75 30.73 -4.05
CA LEU A 691 -3.40 30.75 -4.64
C LEU A 691 -3.23 31.88 -5.66
N GLN A 692 -3.82 33.05 -5.38
CA GLN A 692 -3.93 34.26 -6.23
C GLN A 692 -2.60 34.88 -6.74
N LYS A 693 -1.46 34.20 -6.60
CA LYS A 693 -0.12 34.66 -7.02
C LYS A 693 0.65 33.66 -7.90
N MET A 694 0.09 32.50 -8.25
CA MET A 694 0.73 31.58 -9.20
C MET A 694 -0.14 31.33 -10.43
N GLU A 695 0.49 31.41 -11.59
CA GLU A 695 -0.09 30.99 -12.87
C GLU A 695 -0.15 29.46 -12.93
N TYR A 696 -1.35 28.90 -12.98
CA TYR A 696 -1.54 27.45 -13.04
C TYR A 696 -1.21 26.91 -14.43
N ILE A 697 -0.13 26.13 -14.53
CA ILE A 697 0.30 25.47 -15.77
C ILE A 697 -0.08 23.99 -15.70
N TRP A 698 -1.17 23.63 -16.37
CA TRP A 698 -1.73 22.27 -16.39
C TRP A 698 -0.71 21.17 -16.73
N SER A 699 0.24 21.45 -17.63
CA SER A 699 1.30 20.52 -18.05
C SER A 699 2.46 20.33 -17.04
N LYS A 700 2.38 20.97 -15.88
CA LYS A 700 3.28 20.74 -14.73
C LYS A 700 2.58 20.03 -13.55
N ASP A 701 1.27 19.80 -13.65
CA ASP A 701 0.48 19.10 -12.63
C ASP A 701 0.61 17.58 -12.83
N GLU A 702 1.71 17.01 -12.30
CA GLU A 702 2.02 15.58 -12.43
C GLU A 702 1.00 14.67 -11.74
N VAL A 703 0.35 15.13 -10.67
CA VAL A 703 -0.66 14.37 -9.92
C VAL A 703 -1.92 14.22 -10.77
N GLN A 704 -2.40 15.33 -11.35
CA GLN A 704 -3.50 15.34 -12.31
C GLN A 704 -3.15 14.56 -13.60
N THR A 705 -1.92 14.69 -14.08
CA THR A 705 -1.40 14.01 -15.27
C THR A 705 -1.35 12.49 -15.07
N ALA A 706 -0.91 12.01 -13.91
CA ALA A 706 -0.90 10.58 -13.58
C ALA A 706 -2.33 10.01 -13.53
N ARG A 707 -3.28 10.75 -12.93
CA ARG A 707 -4.70 10.36 -12.94
C ARG A 707 -5.25 10.24 -14.37
N ILE A 708 -4.95 11.18 -15.26
CA ILE A 708 -5.40 11.07 -16.67
C ILE A 708 -4.68 9.94 -17.41
N LEU A 709 -3.38 9.71 -17.16
CA LEU A 709 -2.64 8.58 -17.72
C LEU A 709 -3.27 7.22 -17.36
N PHE A 710 -3.88 7.08 -16.18
CA PHE A 710 -4.68 5.91 -15.82
C PHE A 710 -5.90 5.74 -16.75
N TYR A 711 -6.74 6.76 -16.91
CA TYR A 711 -7.90 6.71 -17.81
C TYR A 711 -7.47 6.43 -19.27
N LEU A 712 -6.42 7.08 -19.76
CA LEU A 712 -5.88 6.85 -21.12
C LEU A 712 -5.38 5.42 -21.36
N ARG A 713 -5.06 4.66 -20.29
CA ARG A 713 -4.66 3.23 -20.36
C ARG A 713 -5.83 2.27 -20.23
N VAL A 714 -6.84 2.61 -19.42
CA VAL A 714 -8.02 1.74 -19.17
C VAL A 714 -9.08 1.90 -20.25
N ILE A 715 -9.34 3.12 -20.74
CA ILE A 715 -10.40 3.35 -21.75
C ILE A 715 -10.20 2.53 -23.04
N PRO A 716 -8.97 2.34 -23.59
CA PRO A 716 -8.75 1.50 -24.77
C PRO A 716 -9.19 0.03 -24.63
N THR A 717 -9.12 -0.58 -23.43
CA THR A 717 -9.40 -2.02 -23.27
C THR A 717 -10.87 -2.37 -23.44
N CYS A 718 -11.76 -1.37 -23.34
CA CYS A 718 -13.21 -1.55 -23.51
C CYS A 718 -13.81 -0.50 -24.47
N ILE A 719 -13.00 0.03 -25.41
CA ILE A 719 -13.35 1.17 -26.28
C ILE A 719 -14.63 0.98 -27.11
N GLU A 720 -15.03 -0.27 -27.37
CA GLU A 720 -16.28 -0.65 -28.04
C GLU A 720 -17.53 -0.41 -27.18
N ARG A 721 -17.37 -0.19 -25.88
CA ARG A 721 -18.43 0.17 -24.91
C ARG A 721 -18.55 1.68 -24.64
N VAL A 722 -17.63 2.52 -25.12
CA VAL A 722 -17.83 3.98 -25.06
C VAL A 722 -18.74 4.37 -26.20
N THR A 723 -19.96 4.85 -25.94
CA THR A 723 -20.84 5.36 -27.01
C THR A 723 -20.27 6.62 -27.65
N ALA A 724 -20.54 6.84 -28.94
CA ALA A 724 -20.09 8.02 -29.67
C ALA A 724 -20.39 9.37 -28.96
N PRO A 725 -21.57 9.61 -28.35
CA PRO A 725 -21.84 10.85 -27.60
C PRO A 725 -20.94 11.03 -26.37
N VAL A 726 -20.68 9.97 -25.60
CA VAL A 726 -19.81 10.01 -24.40
C VAL A 726 -18.36 10.23 -24.81
N PHE A 727 -17.89 9.56 -25.87
CA PHE A 727 -16.54 9.79 -26.41
C PHE A 727 -16.36 11.24 -26.88
N ARG A 728 -17.33 11.79 -27.63
CA ARG A 728 -17.31 13.18 -28.13
C ARG A 728 -17.31 14.20 -26.99
N ARG A 729 -18.13 13.99 -25.95
CA ARG A 729 -18.35 14.97 -24.87
C ARG A 729 -17.24 14.94 -23.81
N VAL A 730 -16.73 13.75 -23.45
CA VAL A 730 -15.84 13.56 -22.30
C VAL A 730 -14.41 13.20 -22.72
N VAL A 731 -14.26 12.20 -23.60
CA VAL A 731 -12.93 11.62 -23.89
C VAL A 731 -12.13 12.47 -24.88
N ALA A 732 -12.73 12.86 -26.00
CA ALA A 732 -12.03 13.55 -27.09
C ALA A 732 -11.36 14.89 -26.67
N PRO A 733 -12.01 15.78 -25.90
CA PRO A 733 -11.38 17.05 -25.48
C PRO A 733 -10.12 16.84 -24.62
N ILE A 734 -10.15 15.83 -23.74
CA ILE A 734 -9.05 15.51 -22.82
C ILE A 734 -7.92 14.78 -23.56
N MET A 735 -8.26 13.85 -24.45
CA MET A 735 -7.31 13.18 -25.33
C MET A 735 -6.53 14.18 -26.20
N PHE A 736 -7.20 15.16 -26.83
CA PHE A 736 -6.54 16.19 -27.65
C PHE A 736 -5.72 17.20 -26.85
N LEU A 737 -6.11 17.48 -25.60
CA LEU A 737 -5.28 18.27 -24.67
C LEU A 737 -3.96 17.54 -24.39
N TYR A 738 -4.05 16.28 -23.96
CA TYR A 738 -2.89 15.50 -23.55
C TYR A 738 -2.03 14.94 -24.71
N MET A 739 -2.52 14.92 -25.95
CA MET A 739 -1.67 14.70 -27.14
C MET A 739 -0.54 15.73 -27.26
N GLY A 740 -0.76 16.98 -26.82
CA GLY A 740 0.26 18.04 -26.80
C GLY A 740 1.03 18.15 -25.48
N HIS A 741 0.99 17.13 -24.63
CA HIS A 741 1.61 17.18 -23.30
C HIS A 741 3.11 16.79 -23.37
N PRO A 742 4.03 17.53 -22.70
CA PRO A 742 5.48 17.29 -22.81
C PRO A 742 5.95 15.93 -22.25
N ASN A 743 5.18 15.29 -21.37
CA ASN A 743 5.47 13.92 -20.96
C ASN A 743 5.04 12.93 -22.05
N GLU A 744 6.02 12.45 -22.82
CA GLU A 744 5.86 11.56 -23.98
C GLU A 744 5.04 10.30 -23.67
N LYS A 745 5.11 9.75 -22.45
CA LYS A 745 4.31 8.58 -22.03
C LYS A 745 2.80 8.84 -22.08
N VAL A 746 2.39 10.10 -21.87
CA VAL A 746 0.99 10.53 -21.81
C VAL A 746 0.49 10.91 -23.20
N ALA A 747 1.27 11.69 -23.96
CA ALA A 747 0.99 11.97 -25.36
C ALA A 747 0.83 10.67 -26.16
N ARG A 748 1.77 9.73 -26.02
CA ARG A 748 1.72 8.40 -26.66
C ARG A 748 0.43 7.64 -26.29
N ALA A 749 0.02 7.66 -25.01
CA ALA A 749 -1.22 7.03 -24.57
C ALA A 749 -2.46 7.67 -25.22
N SER A 750 -2.51 9.01 -25.36
CA SER A 750 -3.58 9.68 -26.08
C SER A 750 -3.64 9.31 -27.57
N HIS A 751 -2.48 9.19 -28.27
CA HIS A 751 -2.46 8.70 -29.65
C HIS A 751 -2.92 7.23 -29.75
N SER A 752 -2.55 6.38 -28.79
CA SER A 752 -3.04 4.99 -28.71
C SER A 752 -4.55 4.90 -28.46
N LEU A 753 -5.11 5.78 -27.63
CA LEU A 753 -6.55 5.88 -27.42
C LEU A 753 -7.30 6.34 -28.68
N PHE A 754 -6.77 7.33 -29.41
CA PHE A 754 -7.31 7.73 -30.71
C PHE A 754 -7.29 6.55 -31.70
N ALA A 755 -6.15 5.87 -31.85
CA ALA A 755 -6.02 4.70 -32.72
C ALA A 755 -7.02 3.60 -32.34
N GLY A 756 -7.18 3.31 -31.03
CA GLY A 756 -8.16 2.35 -30.52
C GLY A 756 -9.61 2.73 -30.83
N PHE A 757 -9.99 4.01 -30.71
CA PHE A 757 -11.33 4.48 -31.07
C PHE A 757 -11.58 4.36 -32.59
N ILE A 758 -10.59 4.72 -33.41
CA ILE A 758 -10.67 4.58 -34.87
C ILE A 758 -10.77 3.11 -35.29
N SER A 759 -9.99 2.21 -34.68
CA SER A 759 -10.03 0.76 -34.95
C SER A 759 -11.25 0.02 -34.37
N SER A 760 -11.97 0.60 -33.40
CA SER A 760 -13.07 -0.07 -32.70
C SER A 760 -14.19 -0.53 -33.65
N GLY A 761 -14.93 -1.58 -33.25
CA GLY A 761 -16.10 -2.08 -33.96
C GLY A 761 -17.23 -1.06 -34.21
N LYS A 762 -18.26 -1.54 -34.90
CA LYS A 762 -19.46 -0.80 -35.29
C LYS A 762 -20.48 -0.78 -34.14
N GLU A 763 -21.00 0.40 -33.81
CA GLU A 763 -22.20 0.55 -32.98
C GLU A 763 -23.44 0.01 -33.72
N SER A 764 -24.53 -0.25 -33.00
CA SER A 764 -25.84 -0.53 -33.60
C SER A 764 -26.38 0.66 -34.40
N ASP A 765 -26.08 1.90 -33.98
CA ASP A 765 -26.23 3.10 -34.80
C ASP A 765 -25.01 3.25 -35.71
N GLN A 766 -25.10 2.65 -36.90
CA GLN A 766 -24.00 2.53 -37.87
C GLN A 766 -23.39 3.89 -38.26
N ASP A 767 -24.20 4.94 -38.38
CA ASP A 767 -23.77 6.20 -38.99
C ASP A 767 -23.15 7.17 -37.98
N VAL A 768 -23.64 7.20 -36.73
CA VAL A 768 -23.24 8.19 -35.72
C VAL A 768 -21.77 8.02 -35.33
N ARG A 769 -21.33 6.78 -35.04
CA ARG A 769 -19.94 6.50 -34.70
C ARG A 769 -18.99 6.71 -35.88
N VAL A 770 -19.41 6.36 -37.11
CA VAL A 770 -18.57 6.54 -38.32
C VAL A 770 -18.40 8.03 -38.63
N SER A 771 -19.47 8.82 -38.63
CA SER A 771 -19.38 10.27 -38.83
C SER A 771 -18.51 10.94 -37.76
N LEU A 772 -18.57 10.48 -36.50
CA LEU A 772 -17.69 10.98 -35.44
C LEU A 772 -16.21 10.62 -35.69
N LYS A 773 -15.90 9.39 -36.16
CA LYS A 773 -14.52 9.02 -36.52
C LYS A 773 -13.95 9.97 -37.59
N GLU A 774 -14.71 10.26 -38.64
CA GLU A 774 -14.29 11.20 -39.69
C GLU A 774 -14.11 12.63 -39.17
N GLN A 775 -15.06 13.16 -38.40
CA GLN A 775 -14.99 14.51 -37.79
C GLN A 775 -13.74 14.69 -36.90
N LEU A 776 -13.37 13.67 -36.12
CA LEU A 776 -12.23 13.73 -35.19
C LEU A 776 -10.87 13.70 -35.90
N VAL A 777 -10.78 13.13 -37.10
CA VAL A 777 -9.50 12.98 -37.83
C VAL A 777 -8.93 14.33 -38.25
N PHE A 778 -9.76 15.29 -38.68
CA PHE A 778 -9.32 16.64 -39.02
C PHE A 778 -8.62 17.33 -37.83
N HIS A 779 -9.21 17.22 -36.64
CA HIS A 779 -8.61 17.73 -35.41
C HIS A 779 -7.35 16.93 -35.00
N TYR A 780 -7.37 15.61 -35.11
CA TYR A 780 -6.21 14.76 -34.78
C TYR A 780 -4.98 15.07 -35.61
N ILE A 781 -5.14 15.17 -36.94
CA ILE A 781 -4.03 15.41 -37.86
C ILE A 781 -3.45 16.81 -37.63
N LYS A 782 -4.30 17.85 -37.62
CA LYS A 782 -3.85 19.21 -37.28
C LYS A 782 -3.10 19.23 -35.95
N ARG A 783 -3.67 18.65 -34.88
CA ARG A 783 -3.08 18.70 -33.55
C ARG A 783 -1.79 17.90 -33.40
N SER A 784 -1.64 16.81 -34.15
CA SER A 784 -0.41 16.00 -34.16
C SER A 784 0.72 16.71 -34.91
N LEU A 785 0.42 17.34 -36.04
CA LEU A 785 1.42 18.03 -36.86
C LEU A 785 1.81 19.40 -36.30
N GLU A 786 0.91 20.07 -35.56
CA GLU A 786 1.24 21.23 -34.72
C GLU A 786 2.33 20.93 -33.68
N GLY A 787 2.33 19.71 -33.10
CA GLY A 787 3.22 19.30 -32.03
C GLY A 787 4.46 18.51 -32.49
N TYR A 788 4.71 18.43 -33.80
CA TYR A 788 5.75 17.59 -34.38
C TYR A 788 6.74 18.39 -35.27
N PRO A 789 8.06 18.23 -35.08
CA PRO A 789 8.73 17.49 -34.00
C PRO A 789 8.60 18.20 -32.64
N GLY A 790 8.73 17.44 -31.55
CA GLY A 790 8.69 17.98 -30.19
C GLY A 790 7.80 17.17 -29.25
N THR A 791 6.62 17.68 -28.92
CA THR A 791 5.70 17.04 -27.96
C THR A 791 5.01 15.79 -28.50
N THR A 792 4.82 15.71 -29.82
CA THR A 792 4.12 14.59 -30.47
C THR A 792 5.09 13.43 -30.75
N PRO A 793 4.92 12.25 -30.14
CA PRO A 793 5.77 11.10 -30.43
C PRO A 793 5.43 10.48 -31.79
N PHE A 794 6.42 10.41 -32.69
CA PHE A 794 6.24 9.86 -34.05
C PHE A 794 5.55 8.50 -34.07
N LYS A 795 5.98 7.55 -33.23
CA LYS A 795 5.38 6.20 -33.15
C LYS A 795 3.90 6.22 -32.75
N GLY A 796 3.46 7.22 -31.96
CA GLY A 796 2.05 7.45 -31.65
C GLY A 796 1.28 8.02 -32.83
N MET A 797 1.80 9.07 -33.45
CA MET A 797 1.21 9.69 -34.66
C MET A 797 1.07 8.67 -35.81
N ALA A 798 2.14 7.94 -36.13
CA ALA A 798 2.17 6.90 -37.16
C ALA A 798 1.16 5.78 -36.86
N SER A 799 0.95 5.41 -35.60
CA SER A 799 -0.07 4.42 -35.22
C SER A 799 -1.50 4.92 -35.47
N GLY A 800 -1.80 6.20 -35.19
CA GLY A 800 -3.12 6.78 -35.47
C GLY A 800 -3.37 7.01 -36.97
N VAL A 801 -2.34 7.41 -37.71
CA VAL A 801 -2.36 7.51 -39.18
C VAL A 801 -2.59 6.12 -39.82
N ALA A 802 -1.90 5.08 -39.34
CA ALA A 802 -2.14 3.71 -39.80
C ALA A 802 -3.55 3.19 -39.43
N ALA A 803 -4.12 3.63 -38.31
CA ALA A 803 -5.48 3.27 -37.93
C ALA A 803 -6.53 3.96 -38.81
N LEU A 804 -6.44 5.28 -39.03
CA LEU A 804 -7.45 6.00 -39.83
C LEU A 804 -7.45 5.54 -41.28
N VAL A 805 -6.27 5.28 -41.86
CA VAL A 805 -6.15 4.80 -43.24
C VAL A 805 -6.76 3.40 -43.43
N ARG A 806 -6.75 2.55 -42.39
CA ARG A 806 -7.30 1.17 -42.44
C ARG A 806 -8.76 1.03 -42.04
N HIS A 807 -9.31 1.95 -41.25
CA HIS A 807 -10.62 1.78 -40.60
C HIS A 807 -11.66 2.87 -40.91
N LEU A 808 -11.30 3.91 -41.65
CA LEU A 808 -12.27 4.84 -42.25
C LEU A 808 -12.89 4.24 -43.53
N PRO A 809 -14.01 4.79 -44.03
CA PRO A 809 -14.56 4.42 -45.33
C PRO A 809 -13.57 4.61 -46.49
N ALA A 810 -13.64 3.75 -47.50
CA ALA A 810 -12.93 3.93 -48.76
C ALA A 810 -13.32 5.29 -49.39
N GLY A 811 -12.33 6.05 -49.87
CA GLY A 811 -12.54 7.40 -50.38
C GLY A 811 -12.88 8.48 -49.35
N SER A 812 -12.80 8.22 -48.03
CA SER A 812 -13.12 9.22 -46.99
C SER A 812 -12.31 10.53 -47.15
N PRO A 813 -12.96 11.71 -47.15
CA PRO A 813 -12.28 13.02 -47.23
C PRO A 813 -11.23 13.23 -46.13
N ALA A 814 -11.45 12.64 -44.95
CA ALA A 814 -10.52 12.70 -43.84
C ALA A 814 -9.17 12.00 -44.15
N THR A 815 -9.19 10.94 -44.96
CA THR A 815 -7.97 10.25 -45.43
C THR A 815 -7.19 11.09 -46.44
N PHE A 816 -7.89 11.78 -47.36
CA PHE A 816 -7.25 12.73 -48.29
C PHE A 816 -6.63 13.91 -47.54
N TYR A 817 -7.33 14.49 -46.55
CA TYR A 817 -6.82 15.55 -45.70
C TYR A 817 -5.58 15.14 -44.87
N CYS A 818 -5.59 13.93 -44.32
CA CYS A 818 -4.43 13.33 -43.63
C CYS A 818 -3.19 13.32 -44.52
N ILE A 819 -3.31 12.80 -45.74
CA ILE A 819 -2.19 12.70 -46.69
C ILE A 819 -1.70 14.07 -47.12
N HIS A 820 -2.61 15.01 -47.43
CA HIS A 820 -2.23 16.38 -47.79
C HIS A 820 -1.44 17.07 -46.66
N SER A 821 -1.95 16.99 -45.43
CA SER A 821 -1.30 17.61 -44.25
C SER A 821 0.07 16.99 -43.95
N LEU A 822 0.23 15.68 -44.10
CA LEU A 822 1.53 15.00 -43.95
C LEU A 822 2.53 15.43 -45.04
N VAL A 823 2.06 15.58 -46.28
CA VAL A 823 2.86 16.06 -47.42
C VAL A 823 3.28 17.51 -47.24
N GLU A 824 2.39 18.36 -46.71
CA GLU A 824 2.70 19.75 -46.34
C GLU A 824 3.72 19.79 -45.19
N LYS A 825 3.54 19.00 -44.13
CA LYS A 825 4.48 18.98 -43.00
C LYS A 825 5.86 18.45 -43.39
N ALA A 826 5.93 17.47 -44.28
CA ALA A 826 7.19 17.03 -44.89
C ALA A 826 7.86 18.15 -45.70
N ASN A 827 7.09 19.01 -46.38
CA ASN A 827 7.62 20.18 -47.08
C ASN A 827 8.25 21.16 -46.09
N GLU A 828 7.53 21.53 -45.02
CA GLU A 828 8.03 22.45 -43.99
C GLU A 828 9.36 21.97 -43.40
N LEU A 829 9.38 20.74 -42.86
CA LEU A 829 10.55 20.20 -42.15
C LEU A 829 11.76 19.99 -43.06
N CYS A 830 11.57 19.60 -44.33
CA CYS A 830 12.69 19.48 -45.24
C CYS A 830 13.21 20.86 -45.71
N ASN A 831 12.34 21.86 -45.91
CA ASN A 831 12.80 23.23 -46.22
C ASN A 831 13.58 23.84 -45.04
N GLU A 832 13.13 23.64 -43.80
CA GLU A 832 13.88 24.00 -42.59
C GLU A 832 15.26 23.31 -42.56
N ALA A 833 15.32 22.00 -42.82
CA ALA A 833 16.58 21.26 -42.89
C ALA A 833 17.54 21.80 -43.96
N PHE A 834 17.04 22.10 -45.17
CA PHE A 834 17.82 22.66 -46.27
C PHE A 834 18.42 24.04 -45.95
N THR A 835 17.75 24.86 -45.13
CA THR A 835 18.31 26.16 -44.69
C THR A 835 19.43 26.04 -43.66
N HIS A 836 19.51 24.93 -42.91
CA HIS A 836 20.43 24.79 -41.78
C HIS A 836 21.63 23.86 -42.02
N LYS A 837 21.51 22.80 -42.83
CA LYS A 837 22.64 21.88 -43.14
C LYS A 837 22.52 21.25 -44.54
N ALA A 838 23.56 21.40 -45.36
CA ALA A 838 23.63 20.77 -46.68
C ALA A 838 23.90 19.25 -46.65
N ASP A 839 24.59 18.75 -45.62
CA ASP A 839 25.07 17.35 -45.56
C ASP A 839 24.06 16.32 -45.01
N VAL A 840 22.83 16.74 -44.67
CA VAL A 840 21.76 15.92 -44.05
C VAL A 840 21.62 14.54 -44.68
N TRP A 841 21.53 14.48 -46.01
CA TRP A 841 21.16 13.26 -46.74
C TRP A 841 22.27 12.20 -46.81
N LYS A 842 23.50 12.51 -46.36
CA LYS A 842 24.62 11.57 -46.30
C LYS A 842 24.54 10.62 -45.09
N ASN A 843 23.79 10.99 -44.05
CA ASN A 843 23.77 10.29 -42.76
C ASN A 843 22.48 9.47 -42.52
N TRP A 844 21.83 8.97 -43.58
CA TRP A 844 20.50 8.32 -43.51
C TRP A 844 20.39 7.09 -42.59
N GLN A 845 21.51 6.55 -42.11
CA GLN A 845 21.58 5.38 -41.22
C GLN A 845 21.79 5.75 -39.73
N GLY A 846 21.79 7.05 -39.37
CA GLY A 846 21.83 7.54 -37.99
C GLY A 846 20.45 7.62 -37.31
N GLU A 847 20.39 8.33 -36.19
CA GLU A 847 19.14 8.69 -35.50
C GLU A 847 18.18 9.42 -36.47
N SER A 848 16.89 9.10 -36.43
CA SER A 848 15.93 9.49 -37.46
C SER A 848 15.56 10.98 -37.41
N GLU A 849 15.92 11.73 -38.45
CA GLU A 849 15.50 13.13 -38.60
C GLU A 849 13.98 13.26 -38.84
N PRO A 850 13.30 14.30 -38.31
CA PRO A 850 11.85 14.44 -38.41
C PRO A 850 11.26 14.46 -39.83
N CYS A 851 11.96 15.06 -40.82
CA CYS A 851 11.45 15.00 -42.19
C CYS A 851 11.51 13.56 -42.75
N LYS A 852 12.59 12.82 -42.46
CA LYS A 852 12.75 11.41 -42.84
C LYS A 852 11.64 10.54 -42.25
N GLU A 853 11.29 10.73 -40.97
CA GLU A 853 10.22 9.94 -40.33
C GLU A 853 8.85 10.13 -41.02
N ILE A 854 8.50 11.35 -41.42
CA ILE A 854 7.27 11.59 -42.20
C ILE A 854 7.39 10.99 -43.61
N PHE A 855 8.55 11.07 -44.27
CA PHE A 855 8.75 10.41 -45.57
C PHE A 855 8.60 8.88 -45.46
N GLU A 856 9.23 8.21 -44.50
CA GLU A 856 9.03 6.77 -44.25
C GLU A 856 7.55 6.44 -44.01
N LEU A 857 6.81 7.29 -43.27
CA LEU A 857 5.38 7.10 -43.05
C LEU A 857 4.58 7.22 -44.36
N LEU A 858 4.85 8.24 -45.18
CA LEU A 858 4.19 8.45 -46.47
C LEU A 858 4.51 7.31 -47.47
N LEU A 859 5.74 6.79 -47.48
CA LEU A 859 6.12 5.61 -48.27
C LEU A 859 5.35 4.37 -47.79
N ARG A 860 5.31 4.12 -46.48
CA ARG A 860 4.52 3.02 -45.88
C ARG A 860 3.01 3.17 -46.11
N LEU A 861 2.49 4.37 -46.38
CA LEU A 861 1.08 4.54 -46.73
C LEU A 861 0.73 3.97 -48.12
N ILE A 862 1.68 3.83 -49.05
CA ILE A 862 1.44 3.31 -50.41
C ILE A 862 0.81 1.90 -50.39
N SER A 863 1.26 1.05 -49.47
CA SER A 863 0.74 -0.31 -49.28
C SER A 863 -0.50 -0.39 -48.37
N LEU A 864 -0.93 0.73 -47.75
CA LEU A 864 -2.00 0.76 -46.75
C LEU A 864 -3.25 1.55 -47.17
N VAL A 865 -3.14 2.59 -48.00
CA VAL A 865 -4.28 3.40 -48.42
C VAL A 865 -5.26 2.63 -49.30
N ASP A 866 -6.53 3.02 -49.30
CA ASP A 866 -7.50 2.50 -50.25
C ASP A 866 -7.12 2.85 -51.71
N ILE A 867 -7.52 2.00 -52.66
CA ILE A 867 -7.20 2.14 -54.08
C ILE A 867 -7.73 3.44 -54.70
N GLN A 868 -8.80 4.03 -54.15
CA GLN A 868 -9.33 5.34 -54.59
C GLN A 868 -8.46 6.51 -54.14
N VAL A 869 -7.72 6.34 -53.04
CA VAL A 869 -6.86 7.37 -52.43
C VAL A 869 -5.42 7.30 -52.97
N LEU A 870 -4.99 6.10 -53.36
CA LEU A 870 -3.64 5.79 -53.84
C LEU A 870 -3.13 6.74 -54.96
N PRO A 871 -3.88 7.07 -56.02
CA PRO A 871 -3.40 7.98 -57.07
C PRO A 871 -3.05 9.38 -56.55
N ASN A 872 -3.80 9.88 -55.57
CA ASN A 872 -3.54 11.21 -54.99
C ASN A 872 -2.29 11.19 -54.09
N LEU A 873 -2.08 10.12 -53.32
CA LEU A 873 -0.83 9.92 -52.56
C LEU A 873 0.38 9.87 -53.50
N MET A 874 0.31 9.10 -54.58
CA MET A 874 1.37 8.95 -55.59
C MET A 874 1.70 10.28 -56.27
N LYS A 875 0.67 11.06 -56.66
CA LYS A 875 0.84 12.39 -57.25
C LYS A 875 1.52 13.37 -56.30
N LEU A 876 1.07 13.44 -55.04
CA LEU A 876 1.64 14.33 -54.03
C LEU A 876 3.07 13.91 -53.65
N LEU A 877 3.35 12.61 -53.50
CA LEU A 877 4.72 12.11 -53.27
C LEU A 877 5.66 12.49 -54.42
N ALA A 878 5.25 12.27 -55.68
CA ALA A 878 6.06 12.65 -56.84
C ALA A 878 6.38 14.16 -56.85
N GLN A 879 5.40 15.01 -56.50
CA GLN A 879 5.58 16.46 -56.39
C GLN A 879 6.57 16.89 -55.30
N GLN A 880 6.78 16.10 -54.25
CA GLN A 880 7.81 16.38 -53.23
C GLN A 880 9.16 15.77 -53.59
N ILE A 881 9.19 14.53 -54.08
CA ILE A 881 10.44 13.83 -54.41
C ILE A 881 11.24 14.60 -55.47
N VAL A 882 10.57 15.16 -56.49
CA VAL A 882 11.22 15.99 -57.53
C VAL A 882 11.87 17.27 -56.96
N LYS A 883 11.45 17.76 -55.79
CA LYS A 883 12.05 18.93 -55.10
C LYS A 883 13.24 18.59 -54.21
N LEU A 884 13.44 17.32 -53.85
CA LEU A 884 14.57 16.91 -53.02
C LEU A 884 15.91 17.07 -53.78
N PRO A 885 17.05 17.30 -53.08
CA PRO A 885 18.38 17.18 -53.67
C PRO A 885 18.61 15.79 -54.25
N LYS A 886 19.52 15.66 -55.22
CA LYS A 886 19.76 14.40 -55.94
C LYS A 886 20.07 13.20 -55.05
N ASP A 887 20.83 13.39 -53.99
CA ASP A 887 21.15 12.30 -53.06
C ASP A 887 19.89 11.77 -52.36
N GLY A 888 18.95 12.66 -52.01
CA GLY A 888 17.63 12.29 -51.49
C GLY A 888 16.68 11.72 -52.53
N GLN A 889 16.69 12.24 -53.77
CA GLN A 889 15.95 11.64 -54.89
C GLN A 889 16.37 10.19 -55.10
N ASN A 890 17.68 9.94 -55.22
CA ASN A 890 18.25 8.61 -55.43
C ASN A 890 17.88 7.65 -54.29
N LEU A 891 17.95 8.12 -53.05
CA LEU A 891 17.67 7.30 -51.87
C LEU A 891 16.18 6.92 -51.78
N VAL A 892 15.28 7.90 -51.87
CA VAL A 892 13.83 7.66 -51.82
C VAL A 892 13.36 6.81 -53.03
N LEU A 893 13.98 6.98 -54.21
CA LEU A 893 13.76 6.10 -55.35
C LEU A 893 14.19 4.65 -55.06
N ASN A 894 15.35 4.42 -54.44
CA ASN A 894 15.80 3.08 -54.06
C ASN A 894 14.85 2.41 -53.06
N GLU A 895 14.36 3.15 -52.05
CA GLU A 895 13.37 2.64 -51.08
C GLU A 895 12.03 2.32 -51.75
N LEU A 896 11.58 3.16 -52.70
CA LEU A 896 10.42 2.89 -53.56
C LEU A 896 10.62 1.67 -54.46
N TYR A 897 11.80 1.46 -55.04
CA TYR A 897 12.10 0.26 -55.84
C TYR A 897 11.99 -1.01 -55.00
N SER A 898 12.47 -1.02 -53.75
CA SER A 898 12.29 -2.14 -52.83
C SER A 898 10.80 -2.36 -52.50
N LEU A 899 10.09 -1.32 -52.07
CA LEU A 899 8.68 -1.39 -51.68
C LEU A 899 7.76 -1.86 -52.82
N VAL A 900 8.03 -1.43 -54.06
CA VAL A 900 7.27 -1.86 -55.25
C VAL A 900 7.68 -3.27 -55.71
N ALA A 901 8.94 -3.67 -55.55
CA ALA A 901 9.38 -5.04 -55.84
C ALA A 901 8.75 -6.05 -54.86
N GLU A 902 8.76 -5.75 -53.57
CA GLU A 902 8.24 -6.55 -52.46
C GLU A 902 6.69 -6.57 -52.38
N SER A 903 6.00 -5.66 -53.07
CA SER A 903 4.53 -5.60 -53.05
C SER A 903 3.88 -6.78 -53.79
N ASP A 904 3.27 -7.71 -53.06
CA ASP A 904 2.46 -8.81 -53.62
C ASP A 904 1.06 -8.39 -54.13
N ASP A 905 0.63 -7.14 -53.89
CA ASP A 905 -0.68 -6.66 -54.34
C ASP A 905 -0.74 -6.50 -55.87
N VAL A 906 -1.25 -7.54 -56.54
CA VAL A 906 -1.45 -7.63 -58.00
C VAL A 906 -2.32 -6.49 -58.55
N THR A 907 -3.18 -5.85 -57.74
CA THR A 907 -4.03 -4.74 -58.19
C THR A 907 -3.30 -3.40 -58.18
N ARG A 908 -2.35 -3.21 -57.24
CA ARG A 908 -1.53 -1.99 -57.13
C ARG A 908 -0.28 -2.03 -58.00
N LYS A 909 0.39 -3.18 -58.06
CA LYS A 909 1.74 -3.32 -58.63
C LYS A 909 1.88 -2.75 -60.05
N PRO A 910 0.94 -2.95 -61.00
CA PRO A 910 1.04 -2.36 -62.34
C PRO A 910 1.05 -0.81 -62.32
N THR A 911 0.16 -0.21 -61.54
CA THR A 911 0.03 1.24 -61.38
C THR A 911 1.27 1.83 -60.70
N LEU A 912 1.78 1.16 -59.66
CA LEU A 912 2.99 1.57 -58.95
C LEU A 912 4.24 1.50 -59.82
N VAL A 913 4.41 0.44 -60.62
CA VAL A 913 5.56 0.29 -61.54
C VAL A 913 5.54 1.39 -62.61
N SER A 914 4.39 1.65 -63.23
CA SER A 914 4.23 2.70 -64.26
C SER A 914 4.55 4.11 -63.71
N TRP A 915 4.05 4.43 -62.52
CA TRP A 915 4.34 5.69 -61.84
C TRP A 915 5.80 5.80 -61.40
N LEU A 916 6.41 4.74 -60.86
CA LEU A 916 7.81 4.75 -60.43
C LEU A 916 8.77 4.94 -61.60
N GLN A 917 8.49 4.35 -62.76
CA GLN A 917 9.23 4.61 -64.00
C GLN A 917 9.10 6.09 -64.42
N SER A 918 7.89 6.65 -64.37
CA SER A 918 7.62 8.06 -64.71
C SER A 918 8.30 9.04 -63.75
N LEU A 919 8.28 8.75 -62.44
CA LEU A 919 8.95 9.54 -61.40
C LEU A 919 10.48 9.49 -61.54
N SER A 920 11.05 8.30 -61.76
CA SER A 920 12.49 8.12 -62.00
C SER A 920 12.96 8.93 -63.22
N TYR A 921 12.17 8.92 -64.31
CA TYR A 921 12.41 9.76 -65.48
C TYR A 921 12.37 11.26 -65.16
N LEU A 922 11.38 11.75 -64.39
CA LEU A 922 11.29 13.15 -63.98
C LEU A 922 12.49 13.59 -63.11
N CYS A 923 12.93 12.77 -62.15
CA CYS A 923 14.12 13.03 -61.34
C CYS A 923 15.42 13.07 -62.18
N SER A 924 15.47 12.29 -63.27
CA SER A 924 16.59 12.34 -64.23
C SER A 924 16.61 13.67 -65.01
N GLN A 925 15.43 14.19 -65.42
CA GLN A 925 15.32 15.43 -66.22
C GLN A 925 15.71 16.70 -65.47
N ALA A 926 15.54 16.75 -64.14
CA ALA A 926 15.78 17.94 -63.32
C ALA A 926 17.21 18.53 -63.38
N ASN A 927 18.14 17.87 -64.08
CA ASN A 927 19.54 18.27 -64.22
C ASN A 927 19.84 19.16 -65.46
N SER A 928 18.86 19.45 -66.32
CA SER A 928 19.11 20.01 -67.67
C SER A 928 18.86 21.53 -67.82
N GLY A 929 18.16 22.18 -66.88
CA GLY A 929 17.79 23.60 -66.97
C GLY A 929 18.68 24.58 -66.18
N GLY A 930 19.67 24.07 -65.43
CA GLY A 930 20.37 24.81 -64.36
C GLY A 930 21.69 25.47 -64.75
N ALA A 931 21.85 25.99 -65.97
CA ALA A 931 23.09 26.66 -66.38
C ALA A 931 22.83 27.87 -67.30
N ASN A 932 23.63 28.93 -67.11
CA ASN A 932 23.69 30.17 -67.90
C ASN A 932 22.51 31.15 -67.82
N PHE A 933 22.45 31.94 -66.73
CA PHE A 933 22.12 33.38 -66.83
C PHE A 933 22.88 34.17 -65.74
N THR A 934 23.78 35.08 -66.15
CA THR A 934 24.58 35.92 -65.24
C THR A 934 24.65 37.37 -65.73
N GLY A 935 23.90 38.28 -65.07
CA GLY A 935 23.85 39.72 -65.35
C GLY A 935 23.11 40.13 -66.65
N VAL A 936 22.59 41.36 -66.84
CA VAL A 936 22.34 42.56 -66.01
C VAL A 936 21.16 43.31 -66.70
N GLY A 937 20.20 44.01 -66.08
CA GLY A 937 19.90 44.39 -64.69
C GLY A 937 18.77 45.46 -64.65
N SER A 938 18.80 46.41 -63.71
CA SER A 938 17.98 47.65 -63.68
C SER A 938 16.43 47.56 -63.50
N ALA A 939 16.01 47.43 -62.24
CA ALA A 939 14.94 48.21 -61.56
C ALA A 939 13.57 48.53 -62.25
N LYS A 940 12.46 47.99 -61.69
CA LYS A 940 11.35 48.73 -61.02
C LYS A 940 10.24 47.81 -60.48
N ASP A 941 9.56 48.27 -59.42
CA ASP A 941 8.37 47.68 -58.78
C ASP A 941 7.04 47.99 -59.53
N PRO A 942 5.87 47.40 -59.17
CA PRO A 942 5.59 46.09 -58.55
C PRO A 942 4.43 45.29 -59.24
N ALA A 943 4.13 44.10 -58.68
CA ALA A 943 2.84 43.38 -58.69
C ALA A 943 2.40 42.50 -59.90
N SER A 944 1.61 41.47 -59.54
CA SER A 944 0.83 40.52 -60.38
C SER A 944 1.56 39.67 -61.44
N ALA A 945 1.86 38.42 -61.09
CA ALA A 945 2.01 37.29 -62.04
C ALA A 945 1.82 35.92 -61.34
N LEU A 946 0.68 35.73 -60.65
CA LEU A 946 0.27 34.39 -60.18
C LEU A 946 -0.28 33.57 -61.36
N THR A 947 -0.15 32.25 -61.29
CA THR A 947 -0.63 31.23 -62.29
C THR A 947 0.13 31.15 -63.63
N THR A 948 1.02 30.15 -63.76
CA THR A 948 1.24 29.43 -65.04
C THR A 948 1.95 28.08 -64.85
N GLU A 949 2.99 27.98 -64.03
CA GLU A 949 3.84 26.77 -63.95
C GLU A 949 3.14 25.52 -63.38
N SER A 950 2.14 25.69 -62.51
CA SER A 950 1.41 24.58 -61.88
C SER A 950 0.61 23.71 -62.86
N LEU A 951 0.35 24.18 -64.10
CA LEU A 951 -0.40 23.43 -65.11
C LEU A 951 0.45 22.33 -65.77
N ASN A 952 1.75 22.57 -66.00
CA ASN A 952 2.59 21.63 -66.77
C ASN A 952 2.91 20.31 -66.04
N LEU A 953 2.88 20.29 -64.71
CA LEU A 953 3.07 19.05 -63.94
C LEU A 953 1.81 18.17 -63.91
N ASN A 954 0.62 18.74 -64.15
CA ASN A 954 -0.65 18.02 -64.13
C ASN A 954 -0.93 17.22 -65.43
N ALA A 955 -0.05 17.30 -66.42
CA ALA A 955 -0.14 16.58 -67.69
C ALA A 955 1.03 15.59 -67.93
N ARG A 956 1.85 15.35 -66.89
CA ARG A 956 3.03 14.45 -66.93
C ARG A 956 3.08 13.44 -65.77
N LEU A 957 2.04 13.43 -64.92
CA LEU A 957 1.81 12.54 -63.78
C LEU A 957 0.34 12.09 -63.80
#